data_AF-A0AAN6UHG5-F1
#
_entry.id   AF-A0AAN6UHG5-F1
#
_cell.length_a   1.000
_cell.length_b   1.000
_cell.length_c   1.000
_cell.angle_alpha   90.00
_cell.angle_beta   90.00
_cell.angle_gamma   90.00
#
_symmetry.space_group_name_H-M   'P 1'
#
loop_
_entity.id
_entity.type
_entity.pdbx_description
1 polymer ?
#
loop_
_entity_poly.entity_id
_entity_poly.type
_entity_poly.pdbx_seq_one_letter_code
_entity_poly.pdbx_strand_id
1 'polypeptide(L)'
;MDESAYKLEPVKATTVPAGEIDETFRSSCIDLISAALGGKVLGSSDEWFADASNLINPAAPIRQQGKMVYTGAWYDGWETRRHNTEPFDWVVFRLGVASGTVEGVEVDTTFFSGNHAPAISVEGCFSQDDEQVLSWKGGRGGWETVLGIHECGPSQRFGWKLDRPTSKQYTHVRLNMYPDGGIARFRLFGHAVPVFPDDKDAIFDLAAAQNGGVAVSCSDQHFGTKDYLILPGRGKDMGDGWETARSRTKGHVDWAVIRLGAAGYVQNFVVDTAHFRGNYPQQVRLEAIEWKGESEPGPDAEGWVQVAEPIKCGPDKEHPAESLVKDRAFTHVKLIIVPDGGVKRVRVFAKRAKRVLPADLPRSLDDRKHVPTHLVPETEMYDGWQGQSQFLSSPMLAKPLTFGDLTLDDPNYRENLTQGGPDNEARLMEMLAAQAAHTAGAAFDDEEAVAADEQRSDDEKRDVLQKILIMAASNGNVESINKILNGKARQYVDINAPDDDGTPALIYASCFGHEAVVQALIDARVDVNRQDRNQWSALMWAMTNRHKGIAKLLLDNGASPEAKTSTGRTAFDFVAPDSDMSFYLSGYGIGTAGTAGDFYNPGFTQDKFEEELAENESRRRMMMESARDLEVDLGNVGMDDQPETQEEIEEELHEFDWSRCLYDQMFVFQEDELERILDIVITNMTPQRSPSQKPVPANMVFLGARYAHYHSSAELLAKLLITAMDKINTVVEKHQWDMTILAFWMSNATLLLHYLKKDAGLVEATTEFQAQLAELINEIFILIVRDAERRLDKVLDVAVLDHETIPGFEDITFQNEWKIFKRKKEVKEEPLEKRLRPPSPKQRAKPSPRNVTSLLSSTLFVLDLYDVHSVITAQIVSQLIYWLGAELFNRVMSNRKYLARTKAMQIRMNISTLEDWARQNNRQPEHYEQGEMKSSGENTVDAARRHLAPVIQLLQWLQCFSSLDADDLEALVGTLQQLKSLSPQQLIHAATHYRPEVGEKGLPKSAMKYLVAVQREAALRRERKAAAATSPPATPGKPSNGAVASPTTPTPTIAETFEAEDADEAPPNLLLDPALMLPFTLPSVTDMLVSYGAGFGGVNRERERKYIPTIPAEFLDRFEGGAGGNSGRPGPKMYGERDWENEEV
;
A
#
# COMPACT_ATOMS: atom_id res chain seq x y z
N MET A 1 -4.16 53.65 -6.49
CA MET A 1 -4.73 54.00 -5.17
C MET A 1 -4.62 52.74 -4.35
N ASP A 2 -3.76 52.79 -3.33
CA ASP A 2 -3.44 51.81 -2.29
C ASP A 2 -3.60 50.31 -2.62
N GLU A 3 -2.45 49.66 -2.82
CA GLU A 3 -2.19 48.32 -2.33
C GLU A 3 -2.76 48.21 -0.91
N SER A 4 -3.80 47.40 -0.73
CA SER A 4 -4.25 47.01 0.60
C SER A 4 -3.18 46.09 1.19
N ALA A 5 -2.11 46.70 1.69
CA ALA A 5 -1.05 46.01 2.39
C ALA A 5 -1.69 45.12 3.45
N TYR A 6 -1.37 43.83 3.40
CA TYR A 6 -1.79 42.84 4.38
C TYR A 6 -1.20 43.24 5.74
N LYS A 7 -1.91 44.10 6.49
CA LYS A 7 -1.41 44.70 7.74
C LYS A 7 -1.71 43.78 8.92
N LEU A 8 -0.67 43.23 9.52
CA LEU A 8 -0.75 42.48 10.77
C LEU A 8 -0.87 43.43 11.96
N GLU A 9 -1.63 43.01 12.97
CA GLU A 9 -1.73 43.79 14.21
C GLU A 9 -0.45 43.64 15.05
N PRO A 10 0.05 44.72 15.67
CA PRO A 10 1.23 44.64 16.53
C PRO A 10 0.88 43.94 17.84
N VAL A 11 1.14 42.63 17.91
CA VAL A 11 1.03 41.83 19.14
C VAL A 11 2.35 41.89 19.91
N LYS A 12 2.29 42.18 21.22
CA LYS A 12 3.47 42.20 22.08
C LYS A 12 3.88 40.78 22.46
N ALA A 13 5.11 40.41 22.11
CA ALA A 13 5.72 39.14 22.48
C ALA A 13 7.17 39.36 22.95
N THR A 14 7.58 38.57 23.94
CA THR A 14 8.93 38.55 24.49
C THR A 14 9.71 37.36 23.94
N THR A 15 10.91 37.61 23.42
CA THR A 15 11.83 36.55 22.95
C THR A 15 12.35 35.71 24.11
N VAL A 16 12.33 34.39 23.97
CA VAL A 16 12.85 33.42 24.93
C VAL A 16 14.17 32.84 24.40
N PRO A 17 15.26 32.81 25.20
CA PRO A 17 16.52 32.18 24.78
C PRO A 17 16.35 30.70 24.45
N ALA A 18 17.03 30.21 23.41
CA ALA A 18 16.86 28.84 22.90
C ALA A 18 16.99 27.72 23.96
N GLY A 19 17.85 27.89 24.97
CA GLY A 19 18.03 26.93 26.05
C GLY A 19 16.93 26.93 27.12
N GLU A 20 16.11 27.99 27.18
CA GLU A 20 15.05 28.18 28.19
C GLU A 20 13.64 27.92 27.62
N ILE A 21 13.52 27.68 26.30
CA ILE A 21 12.22 27.47 25.62
C ILE A 21 11.45 26.30 26.25
N ASP A 22 12.11 25.14 26.40
CA ASP A 22 11.46 23.93 26.90
C ASP A 22 11.02 24.07 28.36
N GLU A 23 11.84 24.71 29.20
CA GLU A 23 11.51 24.99 30.62
C GLU A 23 10.34 25.97 30.73
N THR A 24 10.32 27.00 29.87
CA THR A 24 9.31 28.06 29.86
C THR A 24 7.92 27.57 29.44
N PHE A 25 7.84 26.68 28.44
CA PHE A 25 6.56 26.29 27.83
C PHE A 25 6.09 24.88 28.19
N ARG A 26 6.97 23.87 28.22
CA ARG A 26 6.56 22.45 28.40
C ARG A 26 6.21 22.07 29.84
N SER A 27 6.33 23.00 30.77
CA SER A 27 5.91 22.84 32.16
C SER A 27 4.46 23.30 32.38
N SER A 28 3.98 24.29 31.62
CA SER A 28 2.66 24.90 31.76
C SER A 28 1.70 24.61 30.60
N CYS A 29 2.23 24.35 29.41
CA CYS A 29 1.49 24.29 28.14
C CYS A 29 1.78 23.01 27.36
N ILE A 30 0.91 22.75 26.38
CA ILE A 30 1.08 21.66 25.41
C ILE A 30 1.27 22.23 24.00
N ASP A 31 1.90 21.45 23.11
CA ASP A 31 1.98 21.78 21.68
C ASP A 31 0.66 21.41 20.99
N LEU A 32 -0.17 22.43 20.72
CA LEU A 32 -1.54 22.27 20.24
C LEU A 32 -1.64 21.73 18.80
N ILE A 33 -0.57 21.86 18.01
CA ILE A 33 -0.50 21.43 16.61
C ILE A 33 0.29 20.13 16.43
N SER A 34 0.81 19.53 17.51
CA SER A 34 1.63 18.33 17.43
C SER A 34 0.90 17.19 16.73
N ALA A 35 1.57 16.52 15.78
CA ALA A 35 1.03 15.33 15.11
C ALA A 35 0.68 14.21 16.12
N ALA A 36 1.44 14.10 17.21
CA ALA A 36 1.20 13.09 18.25
C ALA A 36 -0.06 13.37 19.09
N LEU A 37 -0.51 14.62 19.14
CA LEU A 37 -1.79 15.02 19.74
C LEU A 37 -2.96 14.88 18.76
N GLY A 38 -2.68 14.67 17.47
CA GLY A 38 -3.67 14.63 16.38
C GLY A 38 -3.75 15.91 15.56
N GLY A 39 -2.78 16.82 15.68
CA GLY A 39 -2.68 18.00 14.82
C GLY A 39 -2.42 17.60 13.37
N LYS A 40 -2.98 18.36 12.42
CA LYS A 40 -2.91 18.06 10.99
C LYS A 40 -2.53 19.31 10.20
N VAL A 41 -1.74 19.13 9.14
CA VAL A 41 -1.58 20.12 8.09
C VAL A 41 -2.75 19.97 7.14
N LEU A 42 -3.48 21.06 6.88
CA LEU A 42 -4.62 21.06 5.96
C LEU A 42 -4.24 21.50 4.56
N GLY A 43 -3.23 22.37 4.44
CA GLY A 43 -2.78 22.88 3.15
C GLY A 43 -1.67 23.90 3.32
N SER A 44 -0.92 24.12 2.24
CA SER A 44 0.24 25.00 2.18
C SER A 44 0.29 25.72 0.83
N SER A 45 1.08 26.80 0.74
CA SER A 45 1.29 27.52 -0.52
C SER A 45 2.21 26.79 -1.49
N ASP A 46 3.26 26.16 -0.96
CA ASP A 46 4.31 25.45 -1.69
C ASP A 46 5.02 24.47 -0.74
N GLU A 47 5.50 23.34 -1.27
CA GLU A 47 6.25 22.32 -0.53
C GLU A 47 7.40 21.76 -1.37
N TRP A 48 7.97 22.59 -2.25
CA TRP A 48 8.86 22.13 -3.30
C TRP A 48 10.04 21.31 -2.76
N PHE A 49 10.80 21.82 -1.79
CA PHE A 49 12.02 21.15 -1.33
C PHE A 49 11.79 20.19 -0.16
N ALA A 50 10.83 20.49 0.72
CA ALA A 50 10.47 19.62 1.84
C ALA A 50 9.03 19.88 2.34
N ASP A 51 8.36 18.80 2.75
CA ASP A 51 6.94 18.72 3.11
C ASP A 51 6.59 19.46 4.43
N ALA A 52 5.48 20.19 4.48
CA ALA A 52 5.08 20.95 5.67
C ALA A 52 4.65 20.09 6.86
N SER A 53 4.26 18.83 6.64
CA SER A 53 3.94 17.86 7.71
C SER A 53 5.12 17.63 8.66
N ASN A 54 6.36 17.85 8.20
CA ASN A 54 7.55 17.77 9.05
C ASN A 54 7.55 18.81 10.19
N LEU A 55 6.87 19.95 10.01
CA LEU A 55 6.83 21.03 11.00
C LEU A 55 6.26 20.59 12.34
N ILE A 56 5.25 19.71 12.31
CA ILE A 56 4.50 19.25 13.47
C ILE A 56 4.99 17.91 14.04
N ASN A 57 6.01 17.30 13.42
CA ASN A 57 6.62 16.06 13.90
C ASN A 57 7.21 16.28 15.30
N PRO A 58 6.85 15.50 16.33
CA PRO A 58 7.32 15.72 17.71
C PRO A 58 8.82 15.47 17.89
N ALA A 59 9.46 14.67 17.02
CA ALA A 59 10.89 14.43 17.08
C ALA A 59 11.72 15.68 16.73
N ALA A 60 12.90 15.80 17.31
CA ALA A 60 13.87 16.83 16.92
C ALA A 60 14.27 16.64 15.45
N PRO A 61 14.55 17.72 14.69
CA PRO A 61 14.96 17.60 13.31
C PRO A 61 16.27 16.82 13.20
N ILE A 62 16.39 15.98 12.19
CA ILE A 62 17.61 15.22 11.89
C ILE A 62 18.21 15.61 10.54
N ARG A 63 19.53 15.44 10.40
CA ARG A 63 20.23 15.66 9.14
C ARG A 63 20.84 14.36 8.63
N GLN A 64 20.42 13.93 7.45
CA GLN A 64 21.01 12.80 6.75
C GLN A 64 21.97 13.32 5.66
N GLN A 65 23.23 13.54 6.03
CA GLN A 65 24.23 14.11 5.12
C GLN A 65 24.38 13.24 3.86
N GLY A 66 24.19 13.87 2.69
CA GLY A 66 24.32 13.20 1.39
C GLY A 66 23.05 12.48 0.92
N LYS A 67 21.96 12.49 1.70
CA LYS A 67 20.63 12.10 1.22
C LYS A 67 20.06 13.24 0.38
N MET A 68 19.82 12.96 -0.89
CA MET A 68 19.18 13.89 -1.82
C MET A 68 17.78 13.36 -2.12
N VAL A 69 16.79 14.25 -2.12
CA VAL A 69 15.45 14.00 -2.67
C VAL A 69 15.35 14.62 -4.06
N TYR A 70 14.24 14.38 -4.75
CA TYR A 70 14.09 14.82 -6.13
C TYR A 70 14.16 16.35 -6.29
N THR A 71 13.79 17.11 -5.28
CA THR A 71 13.86 18.57 -5.31
C THR A 71 15.18 19.13 -4.81
N GLY A 72 16.02 18.38 -4.10
CA GLY A 72 17.29 18.89 -3.59
C GLY A 72 17.93 18.03 -2.51
N ALA A 73 18.67 18.66 -1.60
CA ALA A 73 19.11 17.97 -0.39
C ALA A 73 17.88 17.65 0.46
N TRP A 74 17.81 16.44 1.00
CA TRP A 74 16.73 16.10 1.93
C TRP A 74 16.88 16.93 3.20
N TYR A 75 15.80 17.61 3.57
CA TYR A 75 15.67 18.30 4.84
C TYR A 75 14.52 17.70 5.65
N ASP A 76 14.75 17.60 6.96
CA ASP A 76 13.72 17.27 7.94
C ASP A 76 13.03 18.55 8.39
N GLY A 77 12.16 19.08 7.53
CA GLY A 77 11.49 20.36 7.70
C GLY A 77 10.55 20.67 6.53
N TRP A 78 10.01 21.88 6.52
CA TRP A 78 9.31 22.49 5.39
C TRP A 78 10.28 23.41 4.64
N GLU A 79 10.34 23.31 3.32
CA GLU A 79 11.14 24.23 2.50
C GLU A 79 10.45 24.51 1.16
N THR A 80 10.26 25.79 0.85
CA THR A 80 9.56 26.26 -0.34
C THR A 80 10.51 26.66 -1.46
N ARG A 81 9.98 26.69 -2.69
CA ARG A 81 10.71 27.14 -3.87
C ARG A 81 11.19 28.58 -3.69
N ARG A 82 12.36 28.88 -4.25
CA ARG A 82 12.95 30.22 -4.15
C ARG A 82 12.20 31.22 -5.03
N HIS A 83 12.27 32.50 -4.64
CA HIS A 83 11.80 33.63 -5.44
C HIS A 83 10.27 33.65 -5.51
N ASN A 84 9.62 33.50 -4.36
CA ASN A 84 8.18 33.62 -4.25
C ASN A 84 7.74 35.01 -4.76
N THR A 85 6.76 35.02 -5.66
CA THR A 85 6.18 36.25 -6.21
C THR A 85 5.12 36.86 -5.30
N GLU A 86 4.57 36.05 -4.40
CA GLU A 86 3.65 36.46 -3.35
C GLU A 86 4.41 37.01 -2.12
N PRO A 87 3.76 37.79 -1.24
CA PRO A 87 4.45 38.41 -0.11
C PRO A 87 4.99 37.41 0.93
N PHE A 88 4.42 36.21 1.00
CA PHE A 88 4.82 35.14 1.91
C PHE A 88 4.32 33.77 1.44
N ASP A 89 5.03 32.73 1.84
CA ASP A 89 4.54 31.35 1.84
C ASP A 89 3.77 31.06 3.14
N TRP A 90 2.81 30.14 3.10
CA TRP A 90 1.97 29.84 4.26
C TRP A 90 1.65 28.35 4.40
N VAL A 91 1.38 27.93 5.65
CA VAL A 91 0.88 26.60 6.00
C VAL A 91 -0.26 26.74 6.99
N VAL A 92 -1.37 26.04 6.76
CA VAL A 92 -2.54 26.00 7.65
C VAL A 92 -2.56 24.68 8.43
N PHE A 93 -2.71 24.80 9.75
CA PHE A 93 -2.78 23.69 10.69
C PHE A 93 -4.16 23.63 11.37
N ARG A 94 -4.71 22.43 11.47
CA ARG A 94 -5.81 22.09 12.39
C ARG A 94 -5.22 21.67 13.73
N LEU A 95 -5.68 22.27 14.83
CA LEU A 95 -5.24 21.87 16.17
C LEU A 95 -5.65 20.42 16.46
N GLY A 96 -4.81 19.66 17.19
CA GLY A 96 -5.13 18.30 17.64
C GLY A 96 -6.16 18.23 18.78
N VAL A 97 -6.65 19.39 19.19
CA VAL A 97 -7.68 19.58 20.21
C VAL A 97 -8.91 20.26 19.61
N ALA A 98 -10.04 20.18 20.31
CA ALA A 98 -11.28 20.81 19.86
C ALA A 98 -11.09 22.32 19.65
N SER A 99 -10.48 23.00 20.62
CA SER A 99 -10.00 24.39 20.51
C SER A 99 -8.94 24.68 21.58
N GLY A 100 -8.16 25.75 21.40
CA GLY A 100 -7.12 26.14 22.37
C GLY A 100 -6.82 27.63 22.39
N THR A 101 -6.25 28.11 23.50
CA THR A 101 -5.70 29.46 23.64
C THR A 101 -4.18 29.40 23.55
N VAL A 102 -3.54 30.33 22.85
CA VAL A 102 -2.09 30.33 22.60
C VAL A 102 -1.38 31.17 23.67
N GLU A 103 -0.28 30.66 24.22
CA GLU A 103 0.61 31.39 25.14
C GLU A 103 1.96 31.72 24.50
N GLY A 104 2.42 30.89 23.55
CA GLY A 104 3.68 31.14 22.86
C GLY A 104 3.88 30.30 21.61
N VAL A 105 4.96 30.63 20.91
CA VAL A 105 5.31 30.05 19.62
C VAL A 105 6.79 29.69 19.63
N GLU A 106 7.14 28.54 19.06
CA GLU A 106 8.52 28.20 18.72
C GLU A 106 8.64 27.91 17.23
N VAL A 107 9.71 28.44 16.62
CA VAL A 107 10.14 28.14 15.26
C VAL A 107 11.58 27.64 15.34
N ASP A 108 11.84 26.48 14.75
CA ASP A 108 13.19 25.90 14.67
C ASP A 108 13.65 25.90 13.21
N THR A 109 14.77 26.55 12.92
CA THR A 109 15.38 26.57 11.57
C THR A 109 16.59 25.64 11.46
N THR A 110 16.79 24.72 12.42
CA THR A 110 17.94 23.80 12.46
C THR A 110 18.21 23.14 11.10
N PHE A 111 19.49 23.13 10.71
CA PHE A 111 20.02 22.70 9.41
C PHE A 111 19.76 23.61 8.21
N PHE A 112 18.84 24.57 8.28
CA PHE A 112 18.67 25.60 7.25
C PHE A 112 19.67 26.74 7.49
N SER A 113 20.78 26.72 6.74
CA SER A 113 21.89 27.67 6.89
C SER A 113 22.06 28.47 5.60
N GLY A 114 21.49 29.67 5.60
CA GLY A 114 21.44 30.57 4.43
C GLY A 114 20.17 30.48 3.58
N ASN A 115 19.40 29.39 3.70
CA ASN A 115 18.08 29.19 3.10
C ASN A 115 16.96 29.06 4.16
N HIS A 116 17.18 29.59 5.37
CA HIS A 116 16.18 29.61 6.43
C HIS A 116 15.10 30.65 6.13
N ALA A 117 13.93 30.50 6.72
CA ALA A 117 12.91 31.56 6.77
C ALA A 117 13.54 32.88 7.26
N PRO A 118 13.51 33.97 6.49
CA PRO A 118 14.04 35.26 6.94
C PRO A 118 13.19 35.87 8.06
N ALA A 119 11.87 35.78 7.94
CA ALA A 119 10.94 36.20 8.98
C ALA A 119 9.66 35.36 8.93
N ILE A 120 8.94 35.32 10.04
CA ILE A 120 7.67 34.59 10.19
C ILE A 120 6.60 35.44 10.86
N SER A 121 5.34 35.09 10.64
CA SER A 121 4.20 35.56 11.45
C SER A 121 3.22 34.41 11.67
N VAL A 122 2.37 34.52 12.70
CA VAL A 122 1.39 33.49 13.04
C VAL A 122 0.01 34.09 13.22
N GLU A 123 -0.99 33.44 12.64
CA GLU A 123 -2.39 33.85 12.70
C GLU A 123 -3.28 32.69 13.16
N GLY A 124 -4.43 32.98 13.74
CA GLY A 124 -5.38 31.99 14.24
C GLY A 124 -6.81 32.32 13.84
N CYS A 125 -7.64 31.30 13.67
CA CYS A 125 -9.09 31.47 13.49
C CYS A 125 -9.87 30.36 14.23
N PHE A 126 -11.17 30.61 14.43
CA PHE A 126 -12.11 29.64 14.99
C PHE A 126 -13.17 29.32 13.93
N SER A 127 -13.12 28.09 13.41
CA SER A 127 -14.06 27.55 12.44
C SER A 127 -14.33 26.06 12.73
N GLN A 128 -15.52 25.59 12.37
CA GLN A 128 -15.88 24.16 12.33
C GLN A 128 -15.78 23.56 10.92
N ASP A 129 -15.62 24.39 9.91
CA ASP A 129 -15.54 24.02 8.50
C ASP A 129 -14.10 24.24 8.01
N ASP A 130 -13.42 23.13 7.72
CA ASP A 130 -12.01 23.10 7.29
C ASP A 130 -11.87 23.58 5.83
N GLU A 131 -12.85 23.29 4.96
CA GLU A 131 -12.85 23.70 3.55
C GLU A 131 -12.98 25.22 3.41
N GLN A 132 -13.83 25.83 4.23
CA GLN A 132 -13.97 27.28 4.28
C GLN A 132 -12.64 27.96 4.63
N VAL A 133 -11.89 27.44 5.60
CA VAL A 133 -10.61 28.02 6.03
C VAL A 133 -9.57 27.90 4.91
N LEU A 134 -9.52 26.76 4.21
CA LEU A 134 -8.62 26.54 3.08
C LEU A 134 -8.94 27.44 1.88
N SER A 135 -10.22 27.78 1.67
CA SER A 135 -10.63 28.68 0.59
C SER A 135 -9.98 30.08 0.68
N TRP A 136 -9.55 30.50 1.88
CA TRP A 136 -8.93 31.80 2.09
C TRP A 136 -7.49 31.91 1.57
N LYS A 137 -6.81 30.78 1.33
CA LYS A 137 -5.43 30.70 0.81
C LYS A 137 -4.51 31.73 1.51
N GLY A 138 -3.84 32.61 0.74
CA GLY A 138 -3.01 33.71 1.25
C GLY A 138 -3.78 35.01 1.61
N GLY A 139 -5.11 35.01 1.51
CA GLY A 139 -5.96 36.15 1.86
C GLY A 139 -6.18 36.31 3.37
N ARG A 140 -6.81 37.43 3.78
CA ARG A 140 -7.05 37.74 5.20
C ARG A 140 -8.19 36.93 5.81
N GLY A 141 -9.25 36.68 5.06
CA GLY A 141 -10.38 35.84 5.52
C GLY A 141 -10.83 36.18 6.96
N GLY A 142 -11.02 35.15 7.79
CA GLY A 142 -11.25 35.25 9.23
C GLY A 142 -9.98 35.10 10.09
N TRP A 143 -8.79 35.33 9.54
CA TRP A 143 -7.52 35.20 10.28
C TRP A 143 -7.25 36.41 11.18
N GLU A 144 -6.91 36.11 12.44
CA GLU A 144 -6.49 37.09 13.44
C GLU A 144 -5.01 36.92 13.78
N THR A 145 -4.29 38.03 13.98
CA THR A 145 -2.86 37.99 14.30
C THR A 145 -2.63 37.44 15.71
N VAL A 146 -1.89 36.33 15.81
CA VAL A 146 -1.44 35.73 17.08
C VAL A 146 -0.01 36.19 17.39
N LEU A 147 0.85 36.23 16.37
CA LEU A 147 2.21 36.74 16.44
C LEU A 147 2.48 37.61 15.20
N GLY A 148 2.99 38.82 15.42
CA GLY A 148 3.41 39.72 14.33
C GLY A 148 4.64 39.19 13.57
N ILE A 149 5.17 40.00 12.66
CA ILE A 149 6.38 39.64 11.91
C ILE A 149 7.59 39.67 12.85
N HIS A 150 8.29 38.55 12.97
CA HIS A 150 9.56 38.43 13.67
C HIS A 150 10.63 37.82 12.77
N GLU A 151 11.85 38.35 12.87
CA GLU A 151 12.99 37.83 12.12
C GLU A 151 13.49 36.51 12.69
N CYS A 152 13.88 35.63 11.78
CA CYS A 152 14.53 34.37 12.05
C CYS A 152 15.97 34.43 11.52
N GLY A 153 16.74 33.41 11.86
CA GLY A 153 18.18 33.31 11.64
C GLY A 153 18.57 31.87 11.35
N PRO A 154 19.80 31.62 10.90
CA PRO A 154 20.19 30.32 10.36
C PRO A 154 20.39 29.27 11.45
N SER A 155 19.81 28.09 11.25
CA SER A 155 20.05 26.87 12.04
C SER A 155 19.96 27.05 13.56
N GLN A 156 18.88 27.66 14.05
CA GLN A 156 18.66 27.88 15.48
C GLN A 156 17.17 27.83 15.87
N ARG A 157 16.91 27.66 17.17
CA ARG A 157 15.57 27.68 17.76
C ARG A 157 15.19 29.09 18.21
N PHE A 158 13.96 29.51 17.92
CA PHE A 158 13.39 30.79 18.33
C PHE A 158 12.12 30.54 19.13
N GLY A 159 12.02 31.14 20.31
CA GLY A 159 10.80 31.11 21.12
C GLY A 159 10.28 32.52 21.34
N TRP A 160 8.97 32.70 21.23
CA TRP A 160 8.28 33.94 21.57
C TRP A 160 7.14 33.65 22.54
N LYS A 161 7.19 34.27 23.71
CA LYS A 161 6.14 34.22 24.73
C LYS A 161 5.26 35.45 24.60
N LEU A 162 3.95 35.26 24.49
CA LEU A 162 2.99 36.36 24.50
C LEU A 162 2.91 36.95 25.92
N ASP A 163 2.77 38.27 26.04
CA ASP A 163 2.63 38.94 27.36
C ASP A 163 1.46 38.37 28.17
N ARG A 164 0.41 37.93 27.47
CA ARG A 164 -0.76 37.26 28.02
C ARG A 164 -1.22 36.19 27.02
N PRO A 165 -1.74 35.05 27.51
CA PRO A 165 -2.42 34.10 26.64
C PRO A 165 -3.57 34.75 25.85
N THR A 166 -3.85 34.25 24.66
CA THR A 166 -4.92 34.78 23.81
C THR A 166 -6.28 34.66 24.51
N SER A 167 -7.09 35.73 24.46
CA SER A 167 -8.44 35.73 25.06
C SER A 167 -9.43 34.91 24.23
N LYS A 168 -9.20 34.82 22.92
CA LYS A 168 -9.97 34.02 21.98
C LYS A 168 -9.36 32.62 21.85
N GLN A 169 -10.26 31.69 21.54
CA GLN A 169 -9.93 30.29 21.28
C GLN A 169 -9.80 30.12 19.77
N TYR A 170 -8.89 29.25 19.35
CA TYR A 170 -8.64 28.95 17.95
C TYR A 170 -8.82 27.45 17.71
N THR A 171 -9.26 27.10 16.50
CA THR A 171 -9.32 25.72 15.99
C THR A 171 -8.28 25.49 14.90
N HIS A 172 -7.87 26.57 14.23
CA HIS A 172 -6.88 26.57 13.16
C HIS A 172 -5.83 27.64 13.38
N VAL A 173 -4.62 27.38 12.91
CA VAL A 173 -3.50 28.33 12.93
C VAL A 173 -2.80 28.34 11.57
N ARG A 174 -2.36 29.51 11.12
CA ARG A 174 -1.57 29.68 9.91
C ARG A 174 -0.19 30.23 10.27
N LEU A 175 0.85 29.57 9.77
CA LEU A 175 2.22 30.06 9.78
C LEU A 175 2.50 30.73 8.45
N ASN A 176 3.01 31.96 8.47
CA ASN A 176 3.44 32.69 7.28
C ASN A 176 4.96 32.87 7.32
N MET A 177 5.65 32.62 6.21
CA MET A 177 7.09 32.72 6.01
C MET A 177 7.41 33.76 4.93
N TYR A 178 8.26 34.74 5.24
CA TYR A 178 8.48 35.92 4.38
C TYR A 178 9.88 35.94 3.75
N PRO A 179 10.01 36.00 2.41
CA PRO A 179 9.01 35.62 1.40
C PRO A 179 8.95 34.11 1.15
N ASP A 180 10.08 33.42 1.33
CA ASP A 180 10.30 31.99 1.12
C ASP A 180 11.52 31.51 1.94
N GLY A 181 11.71 30.19 2.06
CA GLY A 181 12.83 29.61 2.81
C GLY A 181 12.49 28.25 3.40
N GLY A 182 13.20 27.88 4.48
CA GLY A 182 12.99 26.62 5.19
C GLY A 182 12.88 26.75 6.71
N ILE A 183 12.01 25.92 7.29
CA ILE A 183 11.73 25.81 8.73
C ILE A 183 11.71 24.32 9.09
N ALA A 184 12.48 23.92 10.10
CA ALA A 184 12.58 22.53 10.53
C ALA A 184 11.38 22.09 11.39
N ARG A 185 11.01 22.89 12.40
CA ARG A 185 9.85 22.61 13.27
C ARG A 185 9.08 23.88 13.60
N PHE A 186 7.79 23.71 13.85
CA PHE A 186 6.90 24.74 14.37
C PHE A 186 6.13 24.16 15.56
N ARG A 187 6.18 24.86 16.70
CA ARG A 187 5.41 24.50 17.91
C ARG A 187 4.49 25.64 18.29
N LEU A 188 3.26 25.30 18.63
CA LEU A 188 2.27 26.24 19.10
C LEU A 188 1.91 25.90 20.55
N PHE A 189 2.53 26.60 21.50
CA PHE A 189 2.32 26.35 22.91
C PHE A 189 1.06 27.05 23.41
N GLY A 190 0.18 26.27 24.03
CA GLY A 190 -1.04 26.82 24.61
C GLY A 190 -1.78 25.86 25.52
N HIS A 191 -2.98 26.25 25.88
CA HIS A 191 -3.89 25.48 26.72
C HIS A 191 -5.06 24.98 25.88
N ALA A 192 -5.30 23.67 25.92
CA ALA A 192 -6.52 23.10 25.35
C ALA A 192 -7.73 23.60 26.14
N VAL A 193 -8.77 23.99 25.41
CA VAL A 193 -10.07 24.28 26.00
C VAL A 193 -10.91 23.01 25.89
N PRO A 194 -11.12 22.28 27.00
CA PRO A 194 -11.83 21.02 26.97
C PRO A 194 -13.31 21.21 26.64
N VAL A 195 -13.82 20.34 25.78
CA VAL A 195 -15.25 20.18 25.54
C VAL A 195 -15.73 19.02 26.40
N PHE A 196 -16.44 19.33 27.47
CA PHE A 196 -16.95 18.31 28.38
C PHE A 196 -18.35 17.86 27.96
N PRO A 197 -18.71 16.58 28.17
CA PRO A 197 -20.10 16.13 28.04
C PRO A 197 -21.05 16.96 28.91
N ASP A 198 -22.28 17.16 28.43
CA ASP A 198 -23.34 17.84 29.20
C ASP A 198 -23.72 17.06 30.46
N ASP A 199 -23.58 15.73 30.42
CA ASP A 199 -23.76 14.86 31.57
C ASP A 199 -22.65 15.07 32.60
N LYS A 200 -23.08 15.51 33.80
CA LYS A 200 -22.18 15.84 34.92
C LYS A 200 -21.67 14.60 35.64
N ASP A 201 -22.31 13.46 35.45
CA ASP A 201 -21.89 12.18 36.00
C ASP A 201 -21.04 11.36 35.02
N ALA A 202 -20.81 11.88 33.82
CA ALA A 202 -19.94 11.28 32.83
C ALA A 202 -18.52 11.09 33.40
N ILE A 203 -18.01 9.88 33.24
CA ILE A 203 -16.65 9.51 33.58
C ILE A 203 -15.83 9.61 32.30
N PHE A 204 -14.78 10.42 32.32
CA PHE A 204 -13.88 10.56 31.19
C PHE A 204 -12.45 10.82 31.67
N ASP A 205 -11.48 10.69 30.77
CA ASP A 205 -10.07 10.84 31.10
C ASP A 205 -9.71 12.31 31.34
N LEU A 206 -9.54 12.70 32.60
CA LEU A 206 -9.14 14.06 32.98
C LEU A 206 -7.64 14.31 32.84
N ALA A 207 -6.83 13.26 32.67
CA ALA A 207 -5.40 13.41 32.42
C ALA A 207 -5.09 13.63 30.93
N ALA A 208 -5.99 13.25 30.03
CA ALA A 208 -5.80 13.42 28.58
C ALA A 208 -5.47 14.87 28.21
N ALA A 209 -4.45 15.04 27.35
CA ALA A 209 -4.04 16.35 26.84
C ALA A 209 -5.18 17.06 26.08
N GLN A 210 -6.01 16.31 25.34
CA GLN A 210 -7.20 16.82 24.64
C GLN A 210 -8.24 17.42 25.60
N ASN A 211 -8.27 16.95 26.85
CA ASN A 211 -9.17 17.43 27.90
C ASN A 211 -8.50 18.46 28.81
N GLY A 212 -7.33 19.01 28.42
CA GLY A 212 -6.61 20.04 29.17
C GLY A 212 -5.63 19.52 30.22
N GLY A 213 -5.37 18.21 30.27
CA GLY A 213 -4.32 17.65 31.11
C GLY A 213 -2.92 18.10 30.67
N VAL A 214 -2.02 18.29 31.63
CA VAL A 214 -0.64 18.73 31.37
C VAL A 214 0.32 17.96 32.27
N ALA A 215 1.36 17.36 31.69
CA ALA A 215 2.46 16.76 32.47
C ALA A 215 3.42 17.87 32.91
N VAL A 216 3.45 18.15 34.20
CA VAL A 216 4.11 19.34 34.76
C VAL A 216 5.60 19.11 34.99
N SER A 217 5.95 18.00 35.64
CA SER A 217 7.32 17.70 36.02
C SER A 217 7.56 16.19 36.13
N CYS A 218 8.82 15.78 36.10
CA CYS A 218 9.24 14.39 36.28
C CYS A 218 10.65 14.31 36.88
N SER A 219 11.05 13.13 37.37
CA SER A 219 12.37 12.88 37.94
C SER A 219 13.49 12.80 36.89
N ASP A 220 13.25 12.06 35.82
CA ASP A 220 14.22 11.75 34.76
C ASP A 220 13.50 11.60 33.40
N GLN A 221 14.20 11.88 32.31
CA GLN A 221 13.74 11.64 30.94
C GLN A 221 14.92 11.18 30.10
N HIS A 222 15.16 9.87 30.05
CA HIS A 222 16.24 9.29 29.26
C HIS A 222 15.84 9.13 27.80
N PHE A 223 14.66 8.56 27.54
CA PHE A 223 14.05 8.47 26.22
C PHE A 223 12.57 8.88 26.26
N GLY A 224 12.14 9.59 25.22
CA GLY A 224 10.81 10.19 25.16
C GLY A 224 10.58 11.25 26.25
N THR A 225 9.38 11.84 26.28
CA THR A 225 9.03 12.91 27.23
C THR A 225 7.81 12.55 28.07
N LYS A 226 7.74 13.13 29.27
CA LYS A 226 6.60 13.01 30.21
C LYS A 226 5.26 13.39 29.57
N ASP A 227 5.28 14.28 28.58
CA ASP A 227 4.08 14.78 27.89
C ASP A 227 3.40 13.66 27.09
N TYR A 228 4.14 12.62 26.68
CA TYR A 228 3.60 11.48 25.95
C TYR A 228 2.68 10.59 26.80
N LEU A 229 2.78 10.66 28.13
CA LEU A 229 1.92 9.88 29.03
C LEU A 229 0.43 10.19 28.84
N ILE A 230 0.10 11.39 28.36
CA ILE A 230 -1.27 11.90 28.30
C ILE A 230 -1.81 12.06 26.86
N LEU A 231 -1.05 11.62 25.86
CA LEU A 231 -1.43 11.67 24.45
C LEU A 231 -2.47 10.61 24.06
N PRO A 232 -3.21 10.76 22.95
CA PRO A 232 -4.17 9.75 22.47
C PRO A 232 -3.49 8.43 22.04
N GLY A 233 -4.30 7.37 21.96
CA GLY A 233 -3.87 6.03 21.54
C GLY A 233 -2.85 5.35 22.46
N ARG A 234 -2.28 4.24 21.98
CA ARG A 234 -1.25 3.44 22.68
C ARG A 234 0.16 3.60 22.10
N GLY A 235 0.34 4.52 21.16
CA GLY A 235 1.63 4.76 20.49
C GLY A 235 2.06 3.66 19.51
N LYS A 236 3.14 3.91 18.78
CA LYS A 236 3.65 3.04 17.70
C LYS A 236 4.82 2.15 18.12
N ASP A 237 5.71 2.68 18.95
CA ASP A 237 6.95 2.02 19.38
C ASP A 237 7.34 2.50 20.80
N MET A 238 8.58 2.37 21.27
CA MET A 238 8.98 2.90 22.60
C MET A 238 9.20 4.42 22.62
N GLY A 239 9.54 5.04 21.48
CA GLY A 239 9.97 6.44 21.37
C GLY A 239 8.89 7.48 21.65
N ASP A 240 7.62 7.08 21.60
CA ASP A 240 6.45 7.91 21.96
C ASP A 240 5.86 7.57 23.35
N GLY A 241 6.70 7.09 24.27
CA GLY A 241 6.39 6.91 25.70
C GLY A 241 7.35 7.70 26.59
N TRP A 242 7.24 7.56 27.91
CA TRP A 242 8.19 8.13 28.86
C TRP A 242 9.06 7.02 29.44
N GLU A 243 10.39 7.12 29.27
CA GLU A 243 11.37 6.15 29.77
C GLU A 243 12.48 6.83 30.57
N THR A 244 12.83 6.21 31.70
CA THR A 244 13.92 6.67 32.58
C THR A 244 15.17 5.78 32.49
N ALA A 245 16.30 6.35 32.88
CA ALA A 245 17.57 5.64 32.88
C ALA A 245 17.59 4.51 33.90
N ARG A 246 18.19 3.38 33.53
CA ARG A 246 18.33 2.21 34.43
C ARG A 246 19.07 2.59 35.70
N SER A 247 18.42 2.45 36.85
CA SER A 247 19.01 2.71 38.16
C SER A 247 19.65 1.46 38.75
N ARG A 248 20.63 1.69 39.63
CA ARG A 248 21.30 0.66 40.43
C ARG A 248 21.23 0.96 41.93
N THR A 249 20.63 2.08 42.30
CA THR A 249 20.53 2.51 43.69
C THR A 249 19.37 1.79 44.36
N LYS A 250 19.63 1.20 45.53
CA LYS A 250 18.61 0.45 46.26
C LYS A 250 17.49 1.39 46.73
N GLY A 251 16.26 1.11 46.29
CA GLY A 251 15.08 1.92 46.63
C GLY A 251 14.89 3.15 45.75
N HIS A 252 15.60 3.26 44.62
CA HIS A 252 15.34 4.28 43.60
C HIS A 252 13.91 4.18 43.08
N VAL A 253 13.32 5.33 42.78
CA VAL A 253 12.02 5.46 42.13
C VAL A 253 12.08 6.65 41.18
N ASP A 254 11.38 6.52 40.05
CA ASP A 254 11.15 7.63 39.15
C ASP A 254 9.69 8.06 39.20
N TRP A 255 9.39 9.33 38.90
CA TRP A 255 8.05 9.86 39.04
C TRP A 255 7.72 10.93 37.99
N ALA A 256 6.43 11.09 37.70
CA ALA A 256 5.88 12.13 36.85
C ALA A 256 4.61 12.72 37.47
N VAL A 257 4.52 14.05 37.53
CA VAL A 257 3.35 14.80 38.03
C VAL A 257 2.53 15.30 36.85
N ILE A 258 1.24 15.00 36.86
CA ILE A 258 0.26 15.35 35.84
C ILE A 258 -0.84 16.20 36.48
N ARG A 259 -1.03 17.41 35.96
CA ARG A 259 -2.17 18.27 36.26
C ARG A 259 -3.36 17.82 35.43
N LEU A 260 -4.49 17.59 36.10
CA LEU A 260 -5.75 17.22 35.44
C LEU A 260 -6.37 18.46 34.77
N GLY A 261 -7.05 18.26 33.65
CA GLY A 261 -7.73 19.34 32.92
C GLY A 261 -8.87 20.00 33.69
N ALA A 262 -9.42 19.29 34.68
CA ALA A 262 -10.31 19.84 35.69
C ALA A 262 -10.15 19.08 37.02
N ALA A 263 -10.54 19.71 38.13
CA ALA A 263 -10.68 19.01 39.40
C ALA A 263 -11.74 17.90 39.27
N GLY A 264 -11.46 16.70 39.77
CA GLY A 264 -12.37 15.56 39.61
C GLY A 264 -12.24 14.47 40.67
N TYR A 265 -13.32 13.73 40.86
CA TYR A 265 -13.43 12.55 41.70
C TYR A 265 -12.99 11.32 40.91
N VAL A 266 -11.77 10.84 41.18
CA VAL A 266 -11.17 9.75 40.40
C VAL A 266 -11.84 8.42 40.70
N GLN A 267 -12.24 7.72 39.65
CA GLN A 267 -12.88 6.40 39.72
C GLN A 267 -11.88 5.30 39.42
N ASN A 268 -11.20 5.40 38.26
CA ASN A 268 -10.29 4.37 37.77
C ASN A 268 -9.03 5.00 37.15
N PHE A 269 -7.94 4.24 37.19
CA PHE A 269 -6.68 4.54 36.54
C PHE A 269 -6.35 3.44 35.54
N VAL A 270 -5.61 3.79 34.48
CA VAL A 270 -4.96 2.81 33.61
C VAL A 270 -3.52 3.25 33.39
N VAL A 271 -2.57 2.37 33.72
CA VAL A 271 -1.15 2.54 33.40
C VAL A 271 -0.79 1.57 32.27
N ASP A 272 -0.44 2.10 31.10
CA ASP A 272 -0.11 1.30 29.93
C ASP A 272 1.40 1.23 29.74
N THR A 273 1.95 0.03 29.60
CA THR A 273 3.37 -0.23 29.30
C THR A 273 3.57 -0.74 27.86
N ALA A 274 2.63 -0.45 26.96
CA ALA A 274 2.73 -0.74 25.53
C ALA A 274 4.14 -0.47 24.98
N HIS A 275 4.65 -1.43 24.19
CA HIS A 275 5.97 -1.46 23.55
C HIS A 275 7.18 -1.57 24.50
N PHE A 276 7.03 -1.35 25.81
CA PHE A 276 8.09 -1.57 26.79
C PHE A 276 8.13 -3.04 27.21
N ARG A 277 8.88 -3.86 26.47
CA ARG A 277 8.91 -5.32 26.65
C ARG A 277 10.03 -5.81 27.58
N GLY A 278 11.19 -5.17 27.54
CA GLY A 278 12.36 -5.54 28.34
C GLY A 278 12.71 -4.53 29.44
N ASN A 279 12.07 -3.36 29.41
CA ASN A 279 12.36 -2.17 30.22
C ASN A 279 11.08 -1.55 30.81
N TYR A 280 9.98 -2.31 30.95
CA TYR A 280 8.84 -1.88 31.74
C TYR A 280 9.20 -1.80 33.23
N PRO A 281 8.56 -0.93 34.01
CA PRO A 281 8.83 -0.85 35.44
C PRO A 281 8.39 -2.13 36.15
N GLN A 282 9.07 -2.51 37.23
CA GLN A 282 8.68 -3.68 38.01
C GLN A 282 7.32 -3.46 38.70
N GLN A 283 7.09 -2.24 39.18
CA GLN A 283 5.88 -1.85 39.88
C GLN A 283 5.61 -0.36 39.69
N VAL A 284 4.35 0.03 39.72
CA VAL A 284 3.93 1.43 39.74
C VAL A 284 3.06 1.74 40.95
N ARG A 285 3.14 2.98 41.44
CA ARG A 285 2.30 3.54 42.50
C ARG A 285 1.68 4.83 42.00
N LEU A 286 0.44 5.09 42.42
CA LEU A 286 -0.30 6.29 42.05
C LEU A 286 -0.67 7.07 43.29
N GLU A 287 -0.32 8.35 43.29
CA GLU A 287 -0.68 9.32 44.32
C GLU A 287 -1.47 10.47 43.69
N ALA A 288 -2.35 11.12 44.44
CA ALA A 288 -3.08 12.29 43.99
C ALA A 288 -3.15 13.36 45.07
N ILE A 289 -3.27 14.63 44.66
CA ILE A 289 -3.34 15.79 45.57
C ILE A 289 -4.40 16.78 45.10
N GLU A 290 -5.09 17.38 46.08
CA GLU A 290 -5.93 18.56 45.90
C GLU A 290 -5.08 19.78 46.21
N TRP A 291 -4.53 20.38 45.15
CA TRP A 291 -3.65 21.53 45.28
C TRP A 291 -4.40 22.85 45.10
N LYS A 292 -4.16 23.81 46.01
CA LYS A 292 -4.77 25.15 46.03
C LYS A 292 -3.74 26.29 46.02
N GLY A 293 -2.45 25.97 45.91
CA GLY A 293 -1.39 26.97 45.81
C GLY A 293 -1.35 27.62 44.41
N GLU A 294 -0.72 28.79 44.32
CA GLU A 294 -0.55 29.50 43.04
C GLU A 294 0.50 28.86 42.12
N SER A 295 1.49 28.15 42.68
CA SER A 295 2.50 27.41 41.92
C SER A 295 2.12 25.94 41.74
N GLU A 296 2.77 25.21 40.85
CA GLU A 296 2.57 23.75 40.73
C GLU A 296 3.12 22.97 41.96
N PRO A 297 2.52 21.83 42.37
CA PRO A 297 2.97 21.06 43.52
C PRO A 297 4.28 20.32 43.24
N GLY A 298 5.23 20.38 44.18
CA GLY A 298 6.46 19.57 44.15
C GLY A 298 6.22 18.07 44.44
N PRO A 299 7.17 17.20 44.10
CA PRO A 299 7.03 15.75 44.29
C PRO A 299 6.87 15.34 45.77
N ASP A 300 7.49 16.09 46.68
CA ASP A 300 7.49 15.86 48.14
C ASP A 300 6.54 16.82 48.88
N ALA A 301 5.62 17.48 48.17
CA ALA A 301 4.67 18.39 48.80
C ALA A 301 3.80 17.66 49.84
N GLU A 302 3.52 18.32 50.97
CA GLU A 302 2.61 17.78 51.97
C GLU A 302 1.18 17.72 51.39
N GLY A 303 0.60 16.51 51.34
CA GLY A 303 -0.79 16.31 50.90
C GLY A 303 -1.00 15.30 49.78
N TRP A 304 0.06 14.71 49.21
CA TRP A 304 -0.06 13.55 48.32
C TRP A 304 -0.66 12.36 49.07
N VAL A 305 -1.74 11.79 48.51
CA VAL A 305 -2.45 10.64 49.06
C VAL A 305 -2.33 9.49 48.07
N GLN A 306 -1.99 8.29 48.55
CA GLN A 306 -2.01 7.10 47.71
C GLN A 306 -3.45 6.76 47.31
N VAL A 307 -3.70 6.70 46.00
CA VAL A 307 -5.05 6.54 45.42
C VAL A 307 -5.27 5.19 44.75
N ALA A 308 -4.23 4.38 44.59
CA ALA A 308 -4.34 3.00 44.11
C ALA A 308 -3.39 2.09 44.89
N GLU A 309 -3.70 0.79 44.96
CA GLU A 309 -2.74 -0.20 45.46
C GLU A 309 -1.53 -0.30 44.52
N PRO A 310 -0.33 -0.64 45.03
CA PRO A 310 0.86 -0.76 44.19
C PRO A 310 0.70 -1.85 43.10
N ILE A 311 0.76 -1.45 41.84
CA ILE A 311 0.44 -2.31 40.70
C ILE A 311 1.72 -2.96 40.17
N LYS A 312 1.78 -4.29 40.15
CA LYS A 312 2.88 -5.00 39.49
C LYS A 312 2.67 -4.94 37.98
N CYS A 313 3.64 -4.38 37.25
CA CYS A 313 3.51 -4.25 35.80
C CYS A 313 4.07 -5.48 35.09
N GLY A 314 3.51 -5.74 33.92
CA GLY A 314 4.03 -6.65 32.90
C GLY A 314 4.43 -5.89 31.64
N PRO A 315 5.07 -6.60 30.69
CA PRO A 315 5.45 -6.03 29.40
C PRO A 315 4.23 -5.81 28.51
N ASP A 316 4.26 -4.72 27.74
CA ASP A 316 3.36 -4.46 26.60
C ASP A 316 1.85 -4.56 26.93
N LYS A 317 1.45 -4.09 28.12
CA LYS A 317 0.12 -4.34 28.69
C LYS A 317 -0.49 -3.12 29.37
N GLU A 318 -1.81 -3.03 29.35
CA GLU A 318 -2.59 -2.09 30.17
C GLU A 318 -2.84 -2.65 31.58
N HIS A 319 -2.61 -1.80 32.58
CA HIS A 319 -2.76 -2.13 33.99
C HIS A 319 -3.87 -1.26 34.60
N PRO A 320 -5.13 -1.75 34.59
CA PRO A 320 -6.23 -1.04 35.24
C PRO A 320 -6.11 -1.12 36.76
N ALA A 321 -6.46 -0.03 37.44
CA ALA A 321 -6.56 0.02 38.89
C ALA A 321 -7.75 0.88 39.33
N GLU A 322 -8.45 0.42 40.36
CA GLU A 322 -9.57 1.13 40.96
C GLU A 322 -9.06 2.17 41.97
N SER A 323 -9.70 3.33 42.02
CA SER A 323 -9.37 4.36 43.01
C SER A 323 -9.82 3.94 44.41
N LEU A 324 -8.89 3.96 45.37
CA LEU A 324 -9.15 3.78 46.80
C LEU A 324 -9.89 4.97 47.42
N VAL A 325 -9.81 6.15 46.78
CA VAL A 325 -10.38 7.41 47.28
C VAL A 325 -11.29 8.00 46.22
N LYS A 326 -12.59 7.77 46.36
CA LYS A 326 -13.62 8.23 45.41
C LYS A 326 -14.35 9.49 45.86
N ASP A 327 -14.33 9.80 47.15
CA ASP A 327 -15.11 10.91 47.74
C ASP A 327 -14.35 12.25 47.79
N ARG A 328 -13.11 12.29 47.29
CA ARG A 328 -12.26 13.49 47.28
C ARG A 328 -11.96 13.94 45.86
N ALA A 329 -12.07 15.24 45.61
CA ALA A 329 -11.70 15.83 44.34
C ALA A 329 -10.19 16.13 44.30
N PHE A 330 -9.51 15.63 43.27
CA PHE A 330 -8.08 15.86 43.06
C PHE A 330 -7.86 16.79 41.87
N THR A 331 -6.74 17.51 41.90
CA THR A 331 -6.31 18.39 40.80
C THR A 331 -5.07 17.86 40.09
N HIS A 332 -4.24 17.07 40.78
CA HIS A 332 -3.02 16.48 40.22
C HIS A 332 -2.89 15.01 40.60
N VAL A 333 -2.21 14.27 39.73
CA VAL A 333 -1.85 12.87 39.90
C VAL A 333 -0.35 12.72 39.72
N LYS A 334 0.30 11.90 40.55
CA LYS A 334 1.71 11.55 40.49
C LYS A 334 1.83 10.06 40.22
N LEU A 335 2.35 9.74 39.03
CA LEU A 335 2.80 8.40 38.70
C LEU A 335 4.18 8.18 39.31
N ILE A 336 4.38 7.08 40.01
CA ILE A 336 5.68 6.65 40.52
C ILE A 336 5.98 5.27 39.95
N ILE A 337 7.12 5.11 39.30
CA ILE A 337 7.60 3.84 38.74
C ILE A 337 8.78 3.32 39.58
N VAL A 338 8.86 2.00 39.73
CA VAL A 338 9.81 1.33 40.62
C VAL A 338 10.49 0.17 39.89
N PRO A 339 11.84 0.05 39.97
CA PRO A 339 12.76 1.11 40.37
C PRO A 339 12.84 2.23 39.32
N ASP A 340 12.76 1.86 38.05
CA ASP A 340 12.89 2.69 36.84
C ASP A 340 12.18 1.97 35.69
N GLY A 341 12.13 2.56 34.50
CA GLY A 341 11.63 1.91 33.29
C GLY A 341 10.77 2.82 32.41
N GLY A 342 10.01 2.20 31.51
CA GLY A 342 9.18 2.88 30.53
C GLY A 342 7.68 2.69 30.74
N VAL A 343 6.93 3.78 30.63
CA VAL A 343 5.46 3.80 30.64
C VAL A 343 4.96 4.55 29.41
N LYS A 344 3.98 3.95 28.73
CA LYS A 344 3.40 4.48 27.50
C LYS A 344 2.35 5.54 27.80
N ARG A 345 1.34 5.23 28.61
CA ARG A 345 0.23 6.13 28.95
C ARG A 345 -0.19 6.03 30.40
N VAL A 346 -0.78 7.11 30.89
CA VAL A 346 -1.54 7.15 32.15
C VAL A 346 -2.90 7.76 31.86
N ARG A 347 -3.97 7.01 32.14
CA ARG A 347 -5.36 7.46 32.03
C ARG A 347 -5.95 7.65 33.42
N VAL A 348 -6.66 8.75 33.64
CA VAL A 348 -7.29 9.08 34.91
C VAL A 348 -8.77 9.33 34.66
N PHE A 349 -9.57 8.27 34.79
CA PHE A 349 -11.01 8.32 34.60
C PHE A 349 -11.69 8.86 35.84
N ALA A 350 -12.30 10.04 35.72
CA ALA A 350 -12.83 10.76 36.86
C ALA A 350 -14.13 11.50 36.52
N LYS A 351 -14.97 11.70 37.53
CA LYS A 351 -16.15 12.57 37.45
C LYS A 351 -15.75 13.99 37.78
N ARG A 352 -16.20 14.97 37.01
CA ARG A 352 -15.82 16.38 37.23
C ARG A 352 -16.38 16.90 38.56
N ALA A 353 -15.54 17.57 39.35
CA ALA A 353 -15.96 18.23 40.58
C ALA A 353 -16.72 19.53 40.27
N LYS A 354 -17.75 19.84 41.06
CA LYS A 354 -18.52 21.09 40.92
C LYS A 354 -17.60 22.28 41.17
N ARG A 355 -17.42 23.12 40.16
CA ARG A 355 -16.73 24.42 40.31
C ARG A 355 -17.59 25.31 41.21
N VAL A 356 -17.19 25.49 42.48
CA VAL A 356 -17.81 26.48 43.36
C VAL A 356 -17.35 27.84 42.87
N LEU A 357 -18.22 28.58 42.20
CA LEU A 357 -17.95 29.97 41.81
C LEU A 357 -17.63 30.80 43.07
N PRO A 358 -16.65 31.73 43.03
CA PRO A 358 -16.47 32.73 44.08
C PRO A 358 -17.81 33.39 44.41
N ALA A 359 -18.02 33.80 45.67
CA ALA A 359 -19.29 34.40 46.09
C ALA A 359 -19.67 35.66 45.27
N ASP A 360 -18.70 36.28 44.60
CA ASP A 360 -18.83 37.52 43.84
C ASP A 360 -19.21 37.34 42.36
N LEU A 361 -19.43 36.12 41.86
CA LEU A 361 -19.87 35.88 40.47
C LEU A 361 -21.26 35.22 40.43
N PRO A 362 -22.20 35.75 39.63
CA PRO A 362 -23.58 35.26 39.57
C PRO A 362 -23.62 33.81 39.07
N ARG A 363 -24.50 33.01 39.68
CA ARG A 363 -24.49 31.54 39.57
C ARG A 363 -25.60 30.99 38.67
N SER A 364 -26.51 31.84 38.17
CA SER A 364 -27.54 31.44 37.20
C SER A 364 -28.00 32.60 36.30
N LEU A 365 -28.62 32.26 35.16
CA LEU A 365 -29.36 33.22 34.32
C LEU A 365 -30.62 33.79 35.02
N ASP A 366 -31.07 33.21 36.13
CA ASP A 366 -32.19 33.72 36.93
C ASP A 366 -31.77 34.79 37.95
N ASP A 367 -30.46 34.98 38.21
CA ASP A 367 -29.95 36.08 39.05
C ASP A 367 -30.12 37.46 38.37
N ARG A 368 -30.59 37.49 37.11
CA ARG A 368 -31.03 38.68 36.37
C ARG A 368 -32.54 38.94 36.43
N LYS A 369 -33.32 38.12 37.14
CA LYS A 369 -34.75 38.39 37.40
C LYS A 369 -34.95 39.02 38.78
N HIS A 370 -34.47 40.25 38.95
CA HIS A 370 -35.38 41.23 39.51
C HIS A 370 -36.12 41.85 38.33
N VAL A 371 -37.25 41.25 37.94
CA VAL A 371 -38.27 42.03 37.26
C VAL A 371 -38.87 42.95 38.33
N PRO A 372 -38.81 44.28 38.15
CA PRO A 372 -39.58 45.19 38.97
C PRO A 372 -41.05 44.85 38.78
N THR A 373 -41.77 44.67 39.88
CA THR A 373 -43.21 44.85 39.90
C THR A 373 -43.50 46.30 39.54
N HIS A 374 -43.51 46.65 38.25
CA HIS A 374 -44.32 47.72 37.68
C HIS A 374 -44.19 47.75 36.14
N LEU A 375 -45.35 47.88 35.50
CA LEU A 375 -45.58 47.99 34.06
C LEU A 375 -44.65 49.00 33.40
N VAL A 376 -44.06 48.61 32.27
CA VAL A 376 -43.59 49.57 31.25
C VAL A 376 -44.45 49.34 30.00
N PRO A 377 -44.98 50.40 29.37
CA PRO A 377 -46.01 50.31 28.34
C PRO A 377 -45.42 49.85 27.01
N GLU A 378 -46.30 49.51 26.08
CA GLU A 378 -45.99 49.35 24.66
C GLU A 378 -45.06 50.49 24.21
N THR A 379 -43.84 50.18 23.76
CA THR A 379 -42.91 51.21 23.27
C THR A 379 -43.23 51.56 21.84
N GLU A 380 -43.95 52.66 21.67
CA GLU A 380 -44.23 53.24 20.38
C GLU A 380 -42.97 54.01 19.94
N MET A 381 -42.28 53.51 18.91
CA MET A 381 -41.07 54.18 18.42
C MET A 381 -41.44 55.12 17.28
N TYR A 382 -41.34 56.44 17.50
CA TYR A 382 -41.56 57.47 16.48
C TYR A 382 -40.28 57.74 15.69
N ASP A 383 -40.33 57.53 14.38
CA ASP A 383 -39.23 57.86 13.47
C ASP A 383 -39.29 59.34 13.03
N GLY A 384 -38.29 60.13 13.45
CA GLY A 384 -38.20 61.57 13.18
C GLY A 384 -37.96 61.98 11.72
N TRP A 385 -37.66 61.03 10.82
CA TRP A 385 -37.49 61.34 9.39
C TRP A 385 -38.72 61.04 8.53
N GLN A 386 -39.66 60.20 9.01
CA GLN A 386 -40.86 59.82 8.23
C GLN A 386 -42.20 59.98 8.97
N GLY A 387 -42.21 60.22 10.28
CA GLY A 387 -43.40 60.67 11.00
C GLY A 387 -44.46 59.61 11.32
N GLN A 388 -44.12 58.33 11.55
CA GLN A 388 -45.05 57.29 12.05
C GLN A 388 -44.37 56.25 12.98
N SER A 389 -45.19 55.44 13.69
CA SER A 389 -44.80 54.48 14.75
C SER A 389 -45.35 53.03 14.58
N GLN A 390 -44.61 51.99 15.04
CA GLN A 390 -45.00 50.55 14.98
C GLN A 390 -44.50 49.67 16.17
N PHE A 391 -45.11 48.48 16.41
CA PHE A 391 -44.84 47.51 17.51
C PHE A 391 -44.75 46.02 17.03
N LEU A 392 -44.00 45.11 17.70
CA LEU A 392 -43.66 43.72 17.25
C LEU A 392 -43.83 42.58 18.32
N SER A 393 -44.21 41.36 17.91
CA SER A 393 -44.34 40.11 18.73
C SER A 393 -43.88 38.80 18.01
N SER A 394 -43.54 37.69 18.70
CA SER A 394 -42.93 36.43 18.14
C SER A 394 -43.57 35.05 18.55
N PRO A 395 -43.37 33.90 17.81
CA PRO A 395 -44.00 32.55 18.05
C PRO A 395 -43.06 31.30 18.31
N MET A 396 -43.63 30.07 18.52
CA MET A 396 -43.05 28.78 19.10
C MET A 396 -42.76 27.57 18.12
N LEU A 397 -42.22 26.41 18.61
CA LEU A 397 -41.59 25.23 17.90
C LEU A 397 -42.04 23.78 18.36
N ALA A 398 -41.83 22.68 17.57
CA ALA A 398 -42.26 21.23 17.80
C ALA A 398 -41.20 20.08 17.46
N LYS A 399 -41.49 18.76 17.70
CA LYS A 399 -40.60 17.51 17.88
C LYS A 399 -40.72 16.32 16.81
N PRO A 400 -39.88 15.22 16.79
CA PRO A 400 -39.81 14.14 15.72
C PRO A 400 -40.01 12.60 16.09
N LEU A 401 -39.93 11.63 15.10
CA LEU A 401 -40.13 10.12 15.13
C LEU A 401 -39.17 9.26 14.20
N THR A 402 -39.14 7.89 14.32
CA THR A 402 -38.18 6.82 13.80
C THR A 402 -38.73 5.71 12.83
N PHE A 403 -37.87 4.85 12.20
CA PHE A 403 -38.15 3.83 11.13
C PHE A 403 -37.49 2.42 11.28
N GLY A 404 -38.08 1.37 10.66
CA GLY A 404 -37.55 -0.02 10.45
C GLY A 404 -38.37 -0.84 9.41
N ASP A 405 -37.77 -1.93 8.86
CA ASP A 405 -38.21 -2.98 7.88
C ASP A 405 -37.74 -2.79 6.39
N LEU A 406 -37.26 -3.74 5.55
CA LEU A 406 -36.71 -5.14 5.53
C LEU A 406 -36.82 -5.69 4.07
N THR A 407 -35.96 -6.61 3.54
CA THR A 407 -36.32 -7.63 2.47
C THR A 407 -35.30 -8.80 2.27
N LEU A 408 -35.79 -10.00 1.85
CA LEU A 408 -35.09 -11.22 1.35
C LEU A 408 -36.12 -12.15 0.60
N ASP A 409 -35.82 -12.70 -0.60
CA ASP A 409 -36.27 -14.02 -1.17
C ASP A 409 -36.14 -14.17 -2.73
N ASP A 410 -35.41 -15.18 -3.26
CA ASP A 410 -35.73 -15.89 -4.55
C ASP A 410 -35.13 -17.35 -4.62
N PRO A 411 -35.81 -18.39 -5.20
CA PRO A 411 -35.65 -19.80 -4.83
C PRO A 411 -34.95 -20.82 -5.80
N ASN A 412 -34.09 -20.45 -6.75
CA ASN A 412 -33.49 -21.42 -7.71
C ASN A 412 -32.06 -21.94 -7.41
N TYR A 413 -31.60 -21.89 -6.16
CA TYR A 413 -30.21 -22.25 -5.79
C TYR A 413 -29.87 -23.77 -5.80
N ARG A 414 -30.88 -24.66 -5.86
CA ARG A 414 -30.75 -26.03 -5.34
C ARG A 414 -30.15 -27.10 -6.27
N GLU A 415 -29.92 -26.85 -7.57
CA GLU A 415 -29.61 -27.93 -8.53
C GLU A 415 -28.14 -28.08 -9.00
N ASN A 416 -27.21 -27.20 -8.65
CA ASN A 416 -25.86 -27.19 -9.29
C ASN A 416 -24.68 -27.75 -8.47
N LEU A 417 -24.90 -28.40 -7.32
CA LEU A 417 -23.81 -28.64 -6.35
C LEU A 417 -23.31 -30.08 -6.19
N THR A 418 -23.78 -31.05 -6.99
CA THR A 418 -23.36 -32.45 -6.80
C THR A 418 -22.50 -32.97 -7.95
N GLN A 419 -21.18 -32.68 -7.93
CA GLN A 419 -20.12 -33.58 -8.43
C GLN A 419 -18.69 -33.08 -8.08
N GLY A 420 -18.13 -33.58 -6.97
CA GLY A 420 -16.75 -33.39 -6.51
C GLY A 420 -16.51 -34.23 -5.24
N GLY A 421 -15.30 -34.71 -4.99
CA GLY A 421 -14.93 -35.64 -3.89
C GLY A 421 -15.14 -35.07 -2.48
N PRO A 422 -14.71 -35.76 -1.39
CA PRO A 422 -15.16 -35.48 -0.02
C PRO A 422 -14.48 -34.22 0.53
N ASP A 423 -14.91 -33.08 0.01
CA ASP A 423 -14.50 -31.76 0.43
C ASP A 423 -15.42 -31.31 1.57
N ASN A 424 -14.82 -30.66 2.57
CA ASN A 424 -15.55 -30.09 3.71
C ASN A 424 -16.67 -29.14 3.25
N GLU A 425 -16.51 -28.54 2.07
CA GLU A 425 -17.51 -27.72 1.40
C GLU A 425 -18.74 -28.52 0.97
N ALA A 426 -18.58 -29.76 0.49
CA ALA A 426 -19.70 -30.64 0.15
C ALA A 426 -20.49 -31.06 1.40
N ARG A 427 -19.82 -31.30 2.54
CA ARG A 427 -20.49 -31.60 3.82
C ARG A 427 -21.15 -30.37 4.43
N LEU A 428 -20.51 -29.20 4.35
CA LEU A 428 -21.12 -27.94 4.77
C LEU A 428 -22.38 -27.65 3.95
N MET A 429 -22.33 -27.88 2.63
CA MET A 429 -23.50 -27.82 1.76
C MET A 429 -24.57 -28.84 2.10
N GLU A 430 -24.21 -30.07 2.46
CA GLU A 430 -25.16 -31.09 2.94
C GLU A 430 -25.82 -30.68 4.26
N MET A 431 -25.06 -30.09 5.20
CA MET A 431 -25.60 -29.56 6.45
C MET A 431 -26.50 -28.33 6.22
N LEU A 432 -26.16 -27.43 5.29
CA LEU A 432 -27.01 -26.31 4.85
C LEU A 432 -28.28 -26.81 4.17
N ALA A 433 -28.18 -27.85 3.33
CA ALA A 433 -29.33 -28.48 2.69
C ALA A 433 -30.25 -29.16 3.71
N ALA A 434 -29.68 -29.81 4.73
CA ALA A 434 -30.41 -30.38 5.86
C ALA A 434 -31.09 -29.28 6.71
N GLN A 435 -30.40 -28.19 7.03
CA GLN A 435 -30.98 -27.02 7.73
C GLN A 435 -32.17 -26.45 6.93
N ALA A 436 -32.01 -26.25 5.62
CA ALA A 436 -33.07 -25.77 4.75
C ALA A 436 -34.24 -26.77 4.61
N ALA A 437 -33.97 -28.09 4.64
CA ALA A 437 -35.01 -29.12 4.68
C ALA A 437 -35.77 -29.14 6.01
N HIS A 438 -35.07 -28.91 7.12
CA HIS A 438 -35.65 -28.78 8.46
C HIS A 438 -36.52 -27.51 8.60
N THR A 439 -36.13 -26.40 7.98
CA THR A 439 -36.91 -25.15 7.97
C THR A 439 -38.18 -25.25 7.11
N ALA A 440 -38.17 -26.05 6.04
CA ALA A 440 -39.31 -26.22 5.13
C ALA A 440 -40.40 -27.20 5.62
N GLY A 441 -40.09 -28.02 6.64
CA GLY A 441 -40.96 -29.09 7.12
C GLY A 441 -41.92 -28.68 8.24
N ALA A 442 -43.08 -28.12 7.86
CA ALA A 442 -44.36 -28.10 8.60
C ALA A 442 -44.43 -27.42 10.00
N ALA A 443 -45.62 -26.87 10.29
CA ALA A 443 -45.98 -26.20 11.53
C ALA A 443 -45.67 -27.06 12.78
N PHE A 444 -45.11 -26.41 13.81
CA PHE A 444 -44.73 -27.02 15.08
C PHE A 444 -45.92 -27.72 15.77
N ASP A 445 -45.83 -29.04 15.94
CA ASP A 445 -46.54 -29.72 17.02
C ASP A 445 -45.89 -29.24 18.34
N ASP A 446 -46.70 -28.67 19.24
CA ASP A 446 -46.25 -28.19 20.56
C ASP A 446 -45.47 -29.30 21.31
N GLU A 447 -44.22 -29.02 21.71
CA GLU A 447 -43.32 -30.02 22.28
C GLU A 447 -43.89 -30.64 23.57
N GLU A 448 -44.71 -29.88 24.30
CA GLU A 448 -45.44 -30.36 25.48
C GLU A 448 -46.66 -31.21 25.10
N ALA A 449 -47.32 -30.92 23.98
CA ALA A 449 -48.44 -31.71 23.48
C ALA A 449 -47.98 -33.09 22.99
N VAL A 450 -46.83 -33.17 22.32
CA VAL A 450 -46.22 -34.45 21.89
C VAL A 450 -45.80 -35.29 23.09
N ALA A 451 -45.24 -34.67 24.13
CA ALA A 451 -44.87 -35.37 25.37
C ALA A 451 -46.11 -35.86 26.15
N ALA A 452 -47.23 -35.13 26.09
CA ALA A 452 -48.47 -35.43 26.80
C ALA A 452 -49.44 -36.39 26.06
N ASP A 453 -49.21 -36.68 24.78
CA ASP A 453 -50.10 -37.53 23.97
C ASP A 453 -50.05 -39.00 24.41
N GLU A 454 -51.11 -39.52 25.03
CA GLU A 454 -51.19 -40.91 25.51
C GLU A 454 -51.37 -41.95 24.37
N GLN A 455 -51.58 -41.53 23.11
CA GLN A 455 -51.80 -42.44 21.97
C GLN A 455 -50.51 -42.84 21.23
N ARG A 456 -49.44 -42.03 21.29
CA ARG A 456 -48.15 -42.33 20.65
C ARG A 456 -47.31 -43.27 21.53
N SER A 457 -46.63 -44.24 20.91
CA SER A 457 -45.71 -45.12 21.63
C SER A 457 -44.50 -44.33 22.16
N ASP A 458 -43.91 -44.77 23.27
CA ASP A 458 -42.75 -44.09 23.88
C ASP A 458 -41.55 -43.99 22.92
N ASP A 459 -41.42 -44.92 21.96
CA ASP A 459 -40.36 -44.90 20.95
C ASP A 459 -40.65 -43.87 19.84
N GLU A 460 -41.91 -43.73 19.40
CA GLU A 460 -42.30 -42.67 18.46
C GLU A 460 -42.16 -41.26 19.07
N LYS A 461 -42.43 -41.11 20.38
CA LYS A 461 -42.20 -39.84 21.09
C LYS A 461 -40.73 -39.47 21.14
N ARG A 462 -39.84 -40.44 21.35
CA ARG A 462 -38.39 -40.23 21.33
C ARG A 462 -37.92 -39.74 19.97
N ASP A 463 -38.34 -40.40 18.89
CA ASP A 463 -37.91 -40.04 17.54
C ASP A 463 -38.38 -38.63 17.14
N VAL A 464 -39.63 -38.28 17.47
CA VAL A 464 -40.18 -36.95 17.16
C VAL A 464 -39.49 -35.86 17.99
N LEU A 465 -39.33 -36.05 19.30
CA LEU A 465 -38.70 -35.05 20.17
C LEU A 465 -37.20 -34.89 19.89
N GLN A 466 -36.50 -35.95 19.47
CA GLN A 466 -35.10 -35.90 19.06
C GLN A 466 -34.93 -35.04 17.79
N LYS A 467 -35.80 -35.22 16.79
CA LYS A 467 -35.80 -34.40 15.57
C LYS A 467 -36.07 -32.93 15.85
N ILE A 468 -37.00 -32.62 16.77
CA ILE A 468 -37.28 -31.25 17.18
C ILE A 468 -36.07 -30.60 17.87
N LEU A 469 -35.34 -31.34 18.72
CA LEU A 469 -34.12 -30.81 19.36
C LEU A 469 -33.04 -30.44 18.32
N ILE A 470 -32.79 -31.30 17.35
CA ILE A 470 -31.75 -31.07 16.32
C ILE A 470 -32.12 -29.89 15.43
N MET A 471 -33.39 -29.79 15.04
CA MET A 471 -33.93 -28.65 14.30
C MET A 471 -33.86 -27.34 15.09
N ALA A 472 -34.18 -27.36 16.39
CA ALA A 472 -34.04 -26.19 17.24
C ALA A 472 -32.57 -25.76 17.37
N ALA A 473 -31.63 -26.72 17.37
CA ALA A 473 -30.20 -26.44 17.43
C ALA A 473 -29.62 -25.89 16.12
N SER A 474 -30.13 -26.33 14.96
CA SER A 474 -29.73 -25.81 13.65
C SER A 474 -30.27 -24.42 13.34
N ASN A 475 -31.42 -24.05 13.94
CA ASN A 475 -32.09 -22.77 13.67
C ASN A 475 -31.81 -21.72 14.74
N GLY A 476 -31.05 -22.06 15.79
CA GLY A 476 -30.73 -21.13 16.88
C GLY A 476 -31.89 -20.87 17.84
N ASN A 477 -32.93 -21.72 17.89
CA ASN A 477 -34.10 -21.52 18.75
C ASN A 477 -33.83 -21.96 20.20
N VAL A 478 -33.30 -21.03 20.98
CA VAL A 478 -32.95 -21.22 22.40
C VAL A 478 -34.17 -21.51 23.27
N GLU A 479 -35.35 -20.97 22.95
CA GLU A 479 -36.56 -21.15 23.75
C GLU A 479 -37.08 -22.59 23.67
N SER A 480 -37.17 -23.17 22.47
CA SER A 480 -37.56 -24.58 22.31
C SER A 480 -36.55 -25.53 22.95
N ILE A 481 -35.25 -25.26 22.84
CA ILE A 481 -34.21 -26.05 23.52
C ILE A 481 -34.40 -26.01 25.04
N ASN A 482 -34.61 -24.82 25.61
CA ASN A 482 -34.85 -24.68 27.04
C ASN A 482 -36.15 -25.36 27.49
N LYS A 483 -37.22 -25.34 26.68
CA LYS A 483 -38.47 -26.05 26.97
C LYS A 483 -38.29 -27.58 26.93
N ILE A 484 -37.58 -28.10 25.94
CA ILE A 484 -37.30 -29.54 25.83
C ILE A 484 -36.40 -30.01 26.99
N LEU A 485 -35.39 -29.22 27.33
CA LEU A 485 -34.38 -29.60 28.33
C LEU A 485 -34.88 -29.45 29.78
N ASN A 486 -35.74 -28.47 30.06
CA ASN A 486 -36.29 -28.22 31.40
C ASN A 486 -37.72 -28.77 31.61
N GLY A 487 -38.38 -29.23 30.55
CA GLY A 487 -39.77 -29.73 30.58
C GLY A 487 -39.89 -31.25 30.72
N LYS A 488 -41.13 -31.75 30.55
CA LYS A 488 -41.45 -33.20 30.61
C LYS A 488 -40.86 -34.00 29.45
N ALA A 489 -40.46 -33.34 28.37
CA ALA A 489 -39.85 -33.93 27.19
C ALA A 489 -38.41 -34.45 27.45
N ARG A 490 -37.72 -33.97 28.50
CA ARG A 490 -36.33 -34.35 28.81
C ARG A 490 -36.13 -35.86 28.98
N GLN A 491 -37.14 -36.59 29.44
CA GLN A 491 -37.07 -38.06 29.64
C GLN A 491 -37.07 -38.87 28.34
N TYR A 492 -37.43 -38.24 27.22
CA TYR A 492 -37.51 -38.85 25.90
C TYR A 492 -36.40 -38.37 24.95
N VAL A 493 -35.51 -37.48 25.39
CA VAL A 493 -34.50 -36.84 24.54
C VAL A 493 -33.09 -37.15 25.02
N ASP A 494 -32.26 -37.67 24.12
CA ASP A 494 -30.83 -37.84 24.33
C ASP A 494 -30.07 -36.71 23.64
N ILE A 495 -29.44 -35.83 24.43
CA ILE A 495 -28.73 -34.65 23.94
C ILE A 495 -27.54 -35.04 23.05
N ASN A 496 -26.97 -36.23 23.25
CA ASN A 496 -25.77 -36.68 22.51
C ASN A 496 -26.11 -37.62 21.35
N ALA A 497 -27.40 -37.95 21.15
CA ALA A 497 -27.79 -38.83 20.07
C ALA A 497 -27.63 -38.11 18.72
N PRO A 498 -26.94 -38.72 17.76
CA PRO A 498 -26.84 -38.20 16.40
C PRO A 498 -28.17 -38.36 15.65
N ASP A 499 -28.38 -37.54 14.62
CA ASP A 499 -29.44 -37.75 13.64
C ASP A 499 -29.15 -38.92 12.68
N ASP A 500 -30.05 -39.11 11.72
CA ASP A 500 -29.95 -40.08 10.63
C ASP A 500 -28.66 -39.90 9.78
N ASP A 501 -28.05 -38.70 9.81
CA ASP A 501 -26.80 -38.36 9.12
C ASP A 501 -25.55 -38.52 10.00
N GLY A 502 -25.70 -38.87 11.27
CA GLY A 502 -24.61 -39.11 12.21
C GLY A 502 -24.10 -37.87 12.93
N THR A 503 -24.87 -36.78 12.98
CA THR A 503 -24.48 -35.46 13.50
C THR A 503 -25.22 -35.11 14.80
N PRO A 504 -24.52 -34.88 15.92
CA PRO A 504 -25.13 -34.40 17.16
C PRO A 504 -25.61 -32.94 17.06
N ALA A 505 -26.62 -32.58 17.86
CA ALA A 505 -27.20 -31.23 17.91
C ALA A 505 -26.15 -30.12 18.16
N LEU A 506 -25.13 -30.39 18.99
CA LEU A 506 -24.05 -29.44 19.29
C LEU A 506 -23.22 -29.06 18.05
N ILE A 507 -23.04 -29.97 17.10
CA ILE A 507 -22.26 -29.73 15.89
C ILE A 507 -23.01 -28.78 14.94
N TYR A 508 -24.32 -28.92 14.78
CA TYR A 508 -25.13 -27.96 14.03
C TYR A 508 -25.06 -26.55 14.62
N ALA A 509 -25.23 -26.43 15.94
CA ALA A 509 -25.13 -25.14 16.62
C ALA A 509 -23.74 -24.50 16.50
N SER A 510 -22.68 -25.32 16.51
CA SER A 510 -21.29 -24.84 16.38
C SER A 510 -20.90 -24.52 14.93
N CYS A 511 -21.46 -25.22 13.95
CA CYS A 511 -21.23 -25.00 12.53
C CYS A 511 -21.89 -23.70 12.04
N PHE A 512 -23.10 -23.39 12.49
CA PHE A 512 -23.87 -22.20 12.08
C PHE A 512 -23.70 -20.98 12.99
N GLY A 513 -22.83 -21.03 14.01
CA GLY A 513 -22.52 -19.84 14.82
C GLY A 513 -23.53 -19.51 15.92
N HIS A 514 -24.38 -20.46 16.37
CA HIS A 514 -25.41 -20.21 17.39
C HIS A 514 -24.87 -20.31 18.83
N GLU A 515 -24.15 -19.29 19.28
CA GLU A 515 -23.48 -19.25 20.59
C GLU A 515 -24.43 -19.48 21.78
N ALA A 516 -25.62 -18.88 21.79
CA ALA A 516 -26.58 -19.02 22.88
C ALA A 516 -27.15 -20.44 23.00
N VAL A 517 -27.29 -21.15 21.87
CA VAL A 517 -27.70 -22.56 21.86
C VAL A 517 -26.57 -23.46 22.35
N VAL A 518 -25.34 -23.21 21.91
CA VAL A 518 -24.15 -23.93 22.40
C VAL A 518 -24.04 -23.82 23.91
N GLN A 519 -24.25 -22.61 24.46
CA GLN A 519 -24.27 -22.41 25.91
C GLN A 519 -25.38 -23.22 26.60
N ALA A 520 -26.61 -23.17 26.08
CA ALA A 520 -27.74 -23.91 26.67
C ALA A 520 -27.53 -25.45 26.64
N LEU A 521 -26.91 -25.98 25.58
CA LEU A 521 -26.56 -27.41 25.48
C LEU A 521 -25.41 -27.79 26.43
N ILE A 522 -24.42 -26.92 26.61
CA ILE A 522 -23.33 -27.09 27.59
C ILE A 522 -23.87 -27.08 29.02
N ASP A 523 -24.77 -26.15 29.35
CA ASP A 523 -25.40 -26.07 30.67
C ASP A 523 -26.19 -27.34 31.01
N ALA A 524 -26.74 -28.02 29.99
CA ALA A 524 -27.40 -29.31 30.10
C ALA A 524 -26.47 -30.53 30.12
N ARG A 525 -25.14 -30.30 30.19
CA ARG A 525 -24.06 -31.30 30.24
C ARG A 525 -23.95 -32.18 28.99
N VAL A 526 -24.01 -31.58 27.81
CA VAL A 526 -23.68 -32.26 26.53
C VAL A 526 -22.21 -32.71 26.51
N ASP A 527 -21.92 -33.83 25.83
CA ASP A 527 -20.55 -34.27 25.55
C ASP A 527 -19.94 -33.42 24.43
N VAL A 528 -19.08 -32.48 24.81
CA VAL A 528 -18.42 -31.53 23.90
C VAL A 528 -17.46 -32.18 22.90
N ASN A 529 -17.06 -33.44 23.13
CA ASN A 529 -16.09 -34.15 22.29
C ASN A 529 -16.74 -35.12 21.31
N ARG A 530 -18.08 -35.18 21.26
CA ARG A 530 -18.78 -36.06 20.33
C ARG A 530 -18.50 -35.61 18.90
N GLN A 531 -18.00 -36.54 18.08
CA GLN A 531 -17.69 -36.27 16.69
C GLN A 531 -18.82 -36.77 15.77
N ASP A 532 -18.95 -36.14 14.60
CA ASP A 532 -19.85 -36.59 13.56
C ASP A 532 -19.37 -37.88 12.85
N ARG A 533 -20.10 -38.31 11.83
CA ARG A 533 -19.77 -39.44 10.96
C ARG A 533 -18.35 -39.35 10.34
N ASN A 534 -17.83 -38.15 10.11
CA ASN A 534 -16.50 -37.90 9.53
C ASN A 534 -15.41 -37.71 10.60
N GLN A 535 -15.74 -37.95 11.87
CA GLN A 535 -14.87 -37.71 13.02
C GLN A 535 -14.52 -36.21 13.20
N TRP A 536 -15.41 -35.30 12.81
CA TRP A 536 -15.25 -33.88 13.11
C TRP A 536 -15.91 -33.52 14.43
N SER A 537 -15.20 -32.78 15.28
CA SER A 537 -15.72 -32.28 16.54
C SER A 537 -16.38 -30.91 16.37
N ALA A 538 -17.24 -30.53 17.32
CA ALA A 538 -17.83 -29.19 17.39
C ALA A 538 -16.76 -28.08 17.36
N LEU A 539 -15.60 -28.32 17.98
CA LEU A 539 -14.47 -27.40 18.00
C LEU A 539 -13.85 -27.20 16.61
N MET A 540 -13.71 -28.28 15.83
CA MET A 540 -13.18 -28.19 14.45
C MET A 540 -14.09 -27.36 13.55
N TRP A 541 -15.40 -27.59 13.63
CA TRP A 541 -16.41 -26.80 12.88
C TRP A 541 -16.38 -25.32 13.26
N ALA A 542 -16.32 -25.01 14.57
CA ALA A 542 -16.19 -23.63 15.04
C ALA A 542 -14.88 -22.96 14.56
N MET A 543 -13.78 -23.73 14.45
CA MET A 543 -12.49 -23.22 13.96
C MET A 543 -12.48 -22.95 12.47
N THR A 544 -12.98 -23.88 11.65
CA THR A 544 -13.05 -23.72 10.19
C THR A 544 -13.93 -22.52 9.80
N ASN A 545 -15.04 -22.31 10.52
CA ASN A 545 -15.97 -21.20 10.26
C ASN A 545 -15.64 -19.92 11.05
N ARG A 546 -14.47 -19.86 11.72
CA ARG A 546 -13.97 -18.69 12.45
C ARG A 546 -14.88 -18.18 13.59
N HIS A 547 -15.68 -19.06 14.20
CA HIS A 547 -16.55 -18.73 15.33
C HIS A 547 -15.78 -18.71 16.66
N LYS A 548 -15.08 -17.60 16.91
CA LYS A 548 -14.23 -17.40 18.11
C LYS A 548 -14.96 -17.55 19.44
N GLY A 549 -16.18 -17.02 19.56
CA GLY A 549 -16.99 -17.11 20.78
C GLY A 549 -17.33 -18.56 21.14
N ILE A 550 -17.74 -19.35 20.15
CA ILE A 550 -18.06 -20.77 20.30
C ILE A 550 -16.81 -21.60 20.60
N ALA A 551 -15.70 -21.35 19.88
CA ALA A 551 -14.44 -22.03 20.13
C ALA A 551 -13.95 -21.80 21.58
N LYS A 552 -14.13 -20.58 22.10
CA LYS A 552 -13.87 -20.26 23.51
C LYS A 552 -14.76 -21.06 24.45
N LEU A 553 -16.09 -21.03 24.25
CA LEU A 553 -17.03 -21.76 25.10
C LEU A 553 -16.76 -23.26 25.13
N LEU A 554 -16.40 -23.85 23.99
CA LEU A 554 -16.06 -25.27 23.88
C LEU A 554 -14.74 -25.60 24.61
N LEU A 555 -13.69 -24.80 24.43
CA LEU A 555 -12.40 -24.99 25.10
C LEU A 555 -12.49 -24.80 26.63
N ASP A 556 -13.20 -23.76 27.08
CA ASP A 556 -13.43 -23.48 28.50
C ASP A 556 -14.21 -24.61 29.21
N ASN A 557 -15.00 -25.39 28.46
CA ASN A 557 -15.76 -26.55 28.95
C ASN A 557 -15.12 -27.91 28.60
N GLY A 558 -13.83 -27.94 28.25
CA GLY A 558 -13.05 -29.17 28.13
C GLY A 558 -13.11 -29.89 26.77
N ALA A 559 -13.38 -29.16 25.69
CA ALA A 559 -13.21 -29.69 24.33
C ALA A 559 -11.74 -30.04 24.07
N SER A 560 -11.51 -31.23 23.52
CA SER A 560 -10.18 -31.78 23.24
C SER A 560 -9.63 -31.21 21.94
N PRO A 561 -8.54 -30.43 21.97
CA PRO A 561 -7.88 -29.92 20.76
C PRO A 561 -7.12 -31.01 20.00
N GLU A 562 -6.82 -32.12 20.67
CA GLU A 562 -6.09 -33.28 20.13
C GLU A 562 -7.00 -34.30 19.43
N ALA A 563 -8.31 -34.02 19.35
CA ALA A 563 -9.22 -34.86 18.58
C ALA A 563 -8.77 -34.87 17.11
N LYS A 564 -8.86 -36.04 16.45
CA LYS A 564 -8.41 -36.21 15.07
C LYS A 564 -9.59 -36.51 14.17
N THR A 565 -9.58 -35.89 12.99
CA THR A 565 -10.50 -36.22 11.89
C THR A 565 -10.16 -37.58 11.28
N SER A 566 -11.03 -38.08 10.40
CA SER A 566 -10.77 -39.27 9.58
C SER A 566 -9.47 -39.18 8.75
N THR A 567 -9.01 -37.96 8.46
CA THR A 567 -7.76 -37.66 7.76
C THR A 567 -6.55 -37.47 8.68
N GLY A 568 -6.73 -37.65 10.00
CA GLY A 568 -5.66 -37.57 11.00
C GLY A 568 -5.25 -36.16 11.42
N ARG A 569 -5.99 -35.13 10.98
CA ARG A 569 -5.74 -33.72 11.26
C ARG A 569 -6.40 -33.31 12.58
N THR A 570 -5.73 -32.44 13.32
CA THR A 570 -6.22 -31.84 14.58
C THR A 570 -6.93 -30.51 14.30
N ALA A 571 -7.62 -29.96 15.29
CA ALA A 571 -8.32 -28.69 15.14
C ALA A 571 -7.37 -27.53 14.75
N PHE A 572 -6.10 -27.57 15.21
CA PHE A 572 -5.07 -26.59 14.85
C PHE A 572 -4.67 -26.63 13.38
N ASP A 573 -4.67 -27.81 12.74
CA ASP A 573 -4.24 -27.98 11.34
C ASP A 573 -5.19 -27.35 10.31
N PHE A 574 -6.38 -26.92 10.76
CA PHE A 574 -7.39 -26.22 9.96
C PHE A 574 -7.37 -24.71 10.16
N VAL A 575 -6.51 -24.20 11.04
CA VAL A 575 -6.36 -22.76 11.32
C VAL A 575 -5.22 -22.20 10.47
N ALA A 576 -5.48 -21.11 9.73
CA ALA A 576 -4.46 -20.46 8.91
C ALA A 576 -3.30 -19.94 9.80
N PRO A 577 -2.02 -20.12 9.39
CA PRO A 577 -0.89 -19.51 10.07
C PRO A 577 -1.10 -18.00 10.13
N ASP A 578 -0.84 -17.39 11.30
CA ASP A 578 -0.97 -15.95 11.56
C ASP A 578 -2.40 -15.39 11.62
N SER A 579 -3.44 -16.24 11.64
CA SER A 579 -4.81 -15.79 11.93
C SER A 579 -5.02 -15.49 13.42
N ASP A 580 -5.96 -14.61 13.76
CA ASP A 580 -6.36 -14.31 15.15
C ASP A 580 -6.68 -15.57 15.98
N MET A 581 -7.20 -16.62 15.32
CA MET A 581 -7.47 -17.92 15.92
C MET A 581 -6.20 -18.71 16.25
N SER A 582 -5.12 -18.58 15.47
CA SER A 582 -3.82 -19.22 15.73
C SER A 582 -3.13 -18.62 16.96
N PHE A 583 -3.18 -17.30 17.11
CA PHE A 583 -2.72 -16.59 18.30
C PHE A 583 -3.56 -16.95 19.53
N TYR A 584 -4.88 -17.08 19.35
CA TYR A 584 -5.79 -17.47 20.42
C TYR A 584 -5.49 -18.89 20.94
N LEU A 585 -5.20 -19.85 20.05
CA LEU A 585 -4.86 -21.24 20.42
C LEU A 585 -3.50 -21.37 21.12
N SER A 586 -2.54 -20.54 20.72
CA SER A 586 -1.25 -20.42 21.41
C SER A 586 -1.42 -20.02 22.88
N GLY A 587 -2.48 -19.27 23.21
CA GLY A 587 -2.87 -18.91 24.59
C GLY A 587 -3.39 -20.06 25.45
N TYR A 588 -3.91 -21.15 24.85
CA TYR A 588 -4.36 -22.37 25.54
C TYR A 588 -3.28 -23.47 25.58
N GLY A 589 -2.05 -23.18 25.13
CA GLY A 589 -0.96 -24.17 25.06
C GLY A 589 -1.14 -25.19 23.92
N ILE A 590 -2.03 -24.91 22.97
CA ILE A 590 -2.31 -25.77 21.82
C ILE A 590 -1.35 -25.37 20.70
N GLY A 591 -0.48 -26.30 20.29
CA GLY A 591 0.60 -26.06 19.32
C GLY A 591 2.02 -26.23 19.88
N THR A 592 2.18 -26.54 21.18
CA THR A 592 3.49 -26.76 21.82
C THR A 592 3.65 -28.16 22.43
N ALA A 593 3.15 -29.18 21.73
CA ALA A 593 3.32 -30.58 22.13
C ALA A 593 3.91 -31.41 20.98
N GLY A 594 5.22 -31.29 20.73
CA GLY A 594 5.83 -32.13 19.69
C GLY A 594 7.33 -32.05 19.40
N THR A 595 8.08 -31.06 19.90
CA THR A 595 9.53 -30.97 19.61
C THR A 595 10.33 -30.56 20.84
N ALA A 596 10.35 -31.46 21.83
CA ALA A 596 11.37 -31.42 22.85
C ALA A 596 12.68 -31.99 22.27
N GLY A 597 13.64 -31.08 22.02
CA GLY A 597 15.05 -31.40 21.93
C GLY A 597 15.61 -31.55 20.52
N ASP A 598 16.13 -30.45 19.97
CA ASP A 598 17.36 -30.51 19.18
C ASP A 598 18.21 -29.26 19.40
N PHE A 599 19.42 -29.52 19.88
CA PHE A 599 20.39 -28.60 20.47
C PHE A 599 21.25 -27.86 19.42
N TYR A 600 20.81 -27.82 18.15
CA TYR A 600 21.43 -27.07 17.06
C TYR A 600 20.39 -26.83 15.93
N ASN A 601 19.89 -25.61 15.77
CA ASN A 601 19.64 -25.04 14.43
C ASN A 601 19.51 -23.49 14.47
N PRO A 602 20.16 -22.74 13.56
CA PRO A 602 20.30 -21.28 13.63
C PRO A 602 19.14 -20.55 12.93
N GLY A 603 18.96 -19.27 13.28
CA GLY A 603 17.85 -18.41 12.83
C GLY A 603 17.70 -18.26 11.33
N PHE A 604 16.53 -18.68 10.81
CA PHE A 604 16.11 -18.48 9.43
C PHE A 604 14.57 -18.47 9.37
N THR A 605 13.95 -17.31 9.64
CA THR A 605 12.56 -17.01 9.23
C THR A 605 12.29 -15.50 9.21
N GLN A 606 12.89 -14.72 10.13
CA GLN A 606 12.69 -13.26 10.20
C GLN A 606 13.34 -12.51 9.04
N ASP A 607 14.52 -12.96 8.60
CA ASP A 607 15.25 -12.35 7.49
C ASP A 607 14.46 -12.40 6.17
N LYS A 608 13.61 -13.40 5.95
CA LYS A 608 12.90 -13.54 4.66
C LYS A 608 11.73 -12.56 4.51
N PHE A 609 11.06 -12.22 5.61
CA PHE A 609 9.98 -11.24 5.63
C PHE A 609 10.53 -9.80 5.62
N GLU A 610 11.65 -9.56 6.30
CA GLU A 610 12.37 -8.28 6.24
C GLU A 610 13.05 -8.07 4.88
N GLU A 611 13.55 -9.14 4.24
CA GLU A 611 14.08 -9.12 2.87
C GLU A 611 12.95 -8.89 1.86
N GLU A 612 11.76 -9.46 2.02
CA GLU A 612 10.61 -9.23 1.14
C GLU A 612 10.01 -7.81 1.30
N LEU A 613 9.98 -7.27 2.52
CA LEU A 613 9.62 -5.87 2.80
C LEU A 613 10.68 -4.90 2.25
N ALA A 614 11.96 -5.20 2.44
CA ALA A 614 13.06 -4.40 1.90
C ALA A 614 13.13 -4.50 0.36
N GLU A 615 12.79 -5.65 -0.23
CA GLU A 615 12.67 -5.83 -1.67
C GLU A 615 11.47 -5.06 -2.21
N ASN A 616 10.30 -5.11 -1.59
CA ASN A 616 9.13 -4.31 -1.98
C ASN A 616 9.36 -2.80 -1.80
N GLU A 617 10.06 -2.39 -0.75
CA GLU A 617 10.42 -1.00 -0.51
C GLU A 617 11.55 -0.52 -1.44
N SER A 618 12.52 -1.38 -1.76
CA SER A 618 13.55 -1.16 -2.77
C SER A 618 12.94 -1.11 -4.18
N ARG A 619 11.93 -1.94 -4.46
CA ARG A 619 11.14 -1.92 -5.68
C ARG A 619 10.39 -0.60 -5.76
N ARG A 620 9.67 -0.16 -4.72
CA ARG A 620 9.02 1.17 -4.64
C ARG A 620 10.01 2.34 -4.79
N ARG A 621 11.22 2.22 -4.25
CA ARG A 621 12.30 3.23 -4.44
C ARG A 621 12.80 3.25 -5.88
N MET A 622 13.04 2.09 -6.48
CA MET A 622 13.36 1.99 -7.90
C MET A 622 12.22 2.60 -8.73
N MET A 623 10.95 2.31 -8.42
CA MET A 623 9.79 2.89 -9.09
C MET A 623 9.79 4.43 -9.08
N MET A 624 10.15 5.07 -7.95
CA MET A 624 10.25 6.54 -7.86
C MET A 624 11.48 7.13 -8.56
N GLU A 625 12.66 6.50 -8.45
CA GLU A 625 13.88 6.95 -9.14
C GLU A 625 13.74 6.79 -10.66
N SER A 626 13.06 5.72 -11.08
CA SER A 626 12.80 5.37 -12.46
C SER A 626 11.83 6.29 -13.20
N ALA A 627 10.74 6.73 -12.55
CA ALA A 627 9.77 7.65 -13.14
C ALA A 627 10.39 9.02 -13.46
N ARG A 628 11.45 9.39 -12.75
CA ARG A 628 12.19 10.64 -12.93
C ARG A 628 13.12 10.62 -14.16
N ASP A 629 13.70 9.46 -14.50
CA ASP A 629 14.56 9.28 -15.68
C ASP A 629 13.75 9.23 -17.00
N LEU A 630 12.43 9.00 -16.92
CA LEU A 630 11.53 8.94 -18.07
C LEU A 630 10.88 10.29 -18.44
N GLU A 631 11.13 11.36 -17.68
CA GLU A 631 10.41 12.65 -17.79
C GLU A 631 8.89 12.49 -17.65
N VAL A 632 8.43 11.48 -16.90
CA VAL A 632 7.01 11.30 -16.59
C VAL A 632 6.60 12.40 -15.62
N ASP A 633 5.65 13.24 -16.02
CA ASP A 633 5.13 14.32 -15.20
C ASP A 633 4.34 13.75 -14.02
N LEU A 634 5.05 13.49 -12.91
CA LEU A 634 4.51 12.95 -11.66
C LEU A 634 3.51 13.91 -10.98
N GLY A 635 3.41 15.17 -11.44
CA GLY A 635 2.48 16.17 -10.90
C GLY A 635 1.00 15.89 -11.21
N ASN A 636 0.70 15.17 -12.31
CA ASN A 636 -0.65 14.71 -12.66
C ASN A 636 -1.01 13.36 -12.02
N VAL A 637 -0.22 12.95 -11.04
CA VAL A 637 -0.20 11.58 -10.57
C VAL A 637 0.02 11.58 -9.07
N GLY A 638 -0.86 12.26 -8.33
CA GLY A 638 -2.02 11.57 -7.76
C GLY A 638 -1.54 10.43 -6.87
N MET A 639 -0.96 10.77 -5.72
CA MET A 639 -0.57 9.81 -4.66
C MET A 639 -1.59 9.82 -3.51
N ASP A 640 -2.83 10.22 -3.80
CA ASP A 640 -3.89 10.40 -2.80
C ASP A 640 -4.93 9.26 -2.77
N ASP A 641 -4.65 8.11 -3.39
CA ASP A 641 -5.56 6.97 -3.27
C ASP A 641 -5.10 6.08 -2.11
N GLN A 642 -5.74 6.28 -0.95
CA GLN A 642 -5.83 5.22 0.05
C GLN A 642 -6.38 3.96 -0.63
N PRO A 643 -5.90 2.75 -0.31
CA PRO A 643 -6.60 1.55 -0.77
C PRO A 643 -8.03 1.63 -0.24
N GLU A 644 -9.01 1.68 -1.15
CA GLU A 644 -10.43 1.64 -0.80
C GLU A 644 -10.65 0.46 0.14
N THR A 645 -11.33 0.73 1.27
CA THR A 645 -11.66 -0.29 2.25
C THR A 645 -12.57 -1.33 1.60
N GLN A 646 -12.17 -2.59 1.73
CA GLN A 646 -12.79 -3.76 1.10
C GLN A 646 -14.29 -3.94 1.42
N GLU A 647 -14.80 -3.19 2.39
CA GLU A 647 -16.19 -3.22 2.90
C GLU A 647 -17.18 -2.39 2.07
N GLU A 648 -16.74 -1.53 1.14
CA GLU A 648 -17.67 -0.70 0.31
C GLU A 648 -17.99 -1.26 -1.08
N ILE A 649 -17.34 -2.36 -1.51
CA ILE A 649 -17.54 -2.97 -2.85
C ILE A 649 -18.46 -4.21 -2.80
N GLU A 650 -18.89 -4.65 -1.60
CA GLU A 650 -19.69 -5.87 -1.44
C GLU A 650 -21.18 -5.71 -1.75
N GLU A 651 -21.68 -4.52 -2.03
CA GLU A 651 -23.09 -4.29 -2.35
C GLU A 651 -23.31 -4.11 -3.87
N GLU A 652 -23.87 -5.16 -4.48
CA GLU A 652 -24.68 -5.13 -5.72
C GLU A 652 -23.99 -4.85 -7.08
N LEU A 653 -22.95 -5.60 -7.46
CA LEU A 653 -22.58 -5.74 -8.89
C LEU A 653 -23.01 -7.11 -9.43
N HIS A 654 -24.04 -7.12 -10.27
CA HIS A 654 -24.56 -8.28 -11.00
C HIS A 654 -23.46 -8.95 -11.86
N GLU A 655 -23.53 -10.27 -12.00
CA GLU A 655 -22.58 -11.05 -12.82
C GLU A 655 -22.65 -10.62 -14.30
N PHE A 656 -21.51 -10.24 -14.88
CA PHE A 656 -21.44 -9.78 -16.28
C PHE A 656 -21.69 -10.95 -17.25
N ASP A 657 -22.72 -10.84 -18.09
CA ASP A 657 -23.14 -11.92 -18.98
C ASP A 657 -22.49 -11.76 -20.36
N TRP A 658 -21.55 -12.65 -20.68
CA TRP A 658 -20.83 -12.65 -21.97
C TRP A 658 -21.60 -13.34 -23.10
N SER A 659 -22.69 -14.04 -22.79
CA SER A 659 -23.48 -14.81 -23.76
C SER A 659 -24.61 -14.00 -24.38
N ARG A 660 -25.16 -13.03 -23.62
CA ARG A 660 -26.25 -12.15 -24.03
C ARG A 660 -26.00 -10.73 -23.54
N CYS A 661 -26.49 -9.75 -24.30
CA CYS A 661 -26.41 -8.35 -23.93
C CYS A 661 -27.59 -7.97 -23.04
N LEU A 662 -27.32 -7.71 -21.75
CA LEU A 662 -28.32 -7.19 -20.81
C LEU A 662 -28.35 -5.66 -20.86
N TYR A 663 -29.49 -5.06 -20.49
CA TYR A 663 -29.72 -3.60 -20.57
C TYR A 663 -28.75 -2.76 -19.73
N ASP A 664 -28.25 -3.31 -18.63
CA ASP A 664 -27.25 -2.72 -17.74
C ASP A 664 -25.80 -2.91 -18.23
N GLN A 665 -25.58 -3.70 -19.28
CA GLN A 665 -24.26 -4.08 -19.81
C GLN A 665 -23.99 -3.51 -21.21
N MET A 666 -24.58 -2.35 -21.51
CA MET A 666 -24.39 -1.65 -22.77
C MET A 666 -24.29 -0.14 -22.54
N PHE A 667 -23.56 0.53 -23.42
CA PHE A 667 -23.49 1.99 -23.44
C PHE A 667 -24.30 2.49 -24.63
N VAL A 668 -25.46 3.09 -24.34
CA VAL A 668 -26.38 3.60 -25.36
C VAL A 668 -25.97 5.02 -25.74
N PHE A 669 -25.81 5.27 -27.04
CA PHE A 669 -25.44 6.59 -27.56
C PHE A 669 -26.16 6.89 -28.88
N GLN A 670 -26.25 8.18 -29.22
CA GLN A 670 -26.76 8.63 -30.52
C GLN A 670 -25.62 8.75 -31.55
N GLU A 671 -25.90 8.43 -32.82
CA GLU A 671 -24.88 8.40 -33.87
C GLU A 671 -24.19 9.75 -34.10
N ASP A 672 -24.89 10.86 -33.87
CA ASP A 672 -24.37 12.23 -33.98
C ASP A 672 -23.47 12.64 -32.80
N GLU A 673 -23.60 11.98 -31.65
CA GLU A 673 -22.74 12.22 -30.48
C GLU A 673 -21.48 11.35 -30.46
N LEU A 674 -21.42 10.31 -31.31
CA LEU A 674 -20.32 9.35 -31.39
C LEU A 674 -18.95 10.02 -31.49
N GLU A 675 -18.80 11.03 -32.36
CA GLU A 675 -17.52 11.70 -32.57
C GLU A 675 -17.05 12.45 -31.32
N ARG A 676 -17.96 13.15 -30.65
CA ARG A 676 -17.71 13.86 -29.39
C ARG A 676 -17.33 12.88 -28.28
N ILE A 677 -18.03 11.76 -28.18
CA ILE A 677 -17.76 10.74 -27.16
C ILE A 677 -16.35 10.18 -27.34
N LEU A 678 -16.01 9.76 -28.56
CA LEU A 678 -14.67 9.23 -28.85
C LEU A 678 -13.58 10.30 -28.68
N ASP A 679 -13.87 11.58 -28.92
CA ASP A 679 -12.90 12.65 -28.62
C ASP A 679 -12.63 12.82 -27.12
N ILE A 680 -13.64 12.65 -26.27
CA ILE A 680 -13.46 12.71 -24.81
C ILE A 680 -12.69 11.47 -24.33
N VAL A 681 -13.04 10.29 -24.85
CA VAL A 681 -12.57 8.99 -24.36
C VAL A 681 -11.21 8.58 -24.92
N ILE A 682 -10.89 8.99 -26.14
CA ILE A 682 -9.69 8.58 -26.87
C ILE A 682 -8.76 9.79 -27.08
N THR A 683 -9.23 10.85 -27.73
CA THR A 683 -8.37 11.97 -28.17
C THR A 683 -7.89 12.85 -27.00
N ASN A 684 -8.79 13.16 -26.06
CA ASN A 684 -8.54 14.10 -24.94
C ASN A 684 -8.29 13.38 -23.61
N MET A 685 -8.37 12.05 -23.59
CA MET A 685 -8.14 11.27 -22.38
C MET A 685 -6.66 11.31 -22.01
N THR A 686 -6.38 11.72 -20.78
CA THR A 686 -5.03 11.68 -20.22
C THR A 686 -4.86 10.37 -19.45
N PRO A 687 -3.70 9.69 -19.55
CA PRO A 687 -3.46 8.45 -18.82
C PRO A 687 -3.70 8.61 -17.30
N GLN A 688 -4.60 7.80 -16.74
CA GLN A 688 -4.99 7.86 -15.32
C GLN A 688 -4.37 6.70 -14.53
N ARG A 689 -4.13 6.90 -13.23
CA ARG A 689 -3.61 5.87 -12.32
C ARG A 689 -4.67 5.08 -11.56
N SER A 690 -5.87 5.61 -11.40
CA SER A 690 -6.90 4.92 -10.63
C SER A 690 -7.28 3.60 -11.32
N PRO A 691 -7.32 2.47 -10.59
CA PRO A 691 -7.67 1.16 -11.17
C PRO A 691 -9.00 1.18 -11.91
N SER A 692 -9.97 1.99 -11.44
CA SER A 692 -11.29 2.17 -12.05
C SER A 692 -11.28 3.00 -13.34
N GLN A 693 -10.36 3.96 -13.51
CA GLN A 693 -10.31 4.81 -14.71
C GLN A 693 -9.36 4.31 -15.79
N LYS A 694 -8.36 3.48 -15.46
CA LYS A 694 -7.42 2.88 -16.42
C LYS A 694 -8.10 2.19 -17.62
N PRO A 695 -9.12 1.32 -17.43
CA PRO A 695 -9.74 0.58 -18.52
C PRO A 695 -10.90 1.34 -19.20
N VAL A 696 -11.20 2.59 -18.79
CA VAL A 696 -12.37 3.34 -19.28
C VAL A 696 -12.44 3.42 -20.81
N PRO A 697 -11.36 3.72 -21.55
CA PRO A 697 -11.43 3.71 -23.01
C PRO A 697 -11.82 2.36 -23.62
N ALA A 698 -11.21 1.27 -23.15
CA ALA A 698 -11.56 -0.07 -23.61
C ALA A 698 -13.01 -0.43 -23.24
N ASN A 699 -13.43 -0.14 -22.01
CA ASN A 699 -14.78 -0.42 -21.51
C ASN A 699 -15.84 0.33 -22.30
N MET A 700 -15.64 1.62 -22.58
CA MET A 700 -16.60 2.43 -23.33
C MET A 700 -16.75 1.98 -24.79
N VAL A 701 -15.63 1.72 -25.48
CA VAL A 701 -15.68 1.23 -26.86
C VAL A 701 -16.35 -0.14 -26.91
N PHE A 702 -16.05 -1.03 -25.97
CA PHE A 702 -16.67 -2.35 -25.90
C PHE A 702 -18.17 -2.30 -25.58
N LEU A 703 -18.59 -1.57 -24.55
CA LEU A 703 -20.00 -1.44 -24.16
C LEU A 703 -20.82 -0.75 -25.27
N GLY A 704 -20.24 0.22 -25.99
CA GLY A 704 -20.84 0.81 -27.18
C GLY A 704 -20.94 -0.18 -28.35
N ALA A 705 -19.94 -1.04 -28.53
CA ALA A 705 -19.96 -2.10 -29.55
C ALA A 705 -21.06 -3.13 -29.26
N ARG A 706 -21.29 -3.50 -27.99
CA ARG A 706 -22.42 -4.36 -27.60
C ARG A 706 -23.76 -3.72 -27.95
N TYR A 707 -23.97 -2.45 -27.62
CA TYR A 707 -25.19 -1.73 -28.00
C TYR A 707 -25.40 -1.73 -29.53
N ALA A 708 -24.37 -1.37 -30.29
CA ALA A 708 -24.46 -1.28 -31.74
C ALA A 708 -24.75 -2.63 -32.41
N HIS A 709 -24.12 -3.72 -31.93
CA HIS A 709 -24.30 -5.06 -32.47
C HIS A 709 -25.67 -5.67 -32.14
N TYR A 710 -26.10 -5.60 -30.88
CA TYR A 710 -27.29 -6.32 -30.41
C TYR A 710 -28.60 -5.52 -30.60
N HIS A 711 -28.54 -4.18 -30.56
CA HIS A 711 -29.74 -3.33 -30.53
C HIS A 711 -29.85 -2.29 -31.65
N SER A 712 -28.83 -2.16 -32.51
CA SER A 712 -28.82 -1.19 -33.60
C SER A 712 -28.52 -1.82 -34.96
N SER A 713 -27.43 -1.45 -35.63
CA SER A 713 -27.06 -1.92 -36.96
C SER A 713 -25.58 -2.25 -37.08
N ALA A 714 -25.24 -3.16 -37.99
CA ALA A 714 -23.86 -3.49 -38.34
C ALA A 714 -23.09 -2.28 -38.90
N GLU A 715 -23.79 -1.33 -39.54
CA GLU A 715 -23.19 -0.09 -40.04
C GLU A 715 -22.73 0.81 -38.89
N LEU A 716 -23.54 0.93 -37.83
CA LEU A 716 -23.17 1.72 -36.65
C LEU A 716 -22.00 1.07 -35.90
N LEU A 717 -21.99 -0.26 -35.79
CA LEU A 717 -20.88 -1.02 -35.20
C LEU A 717 -19.57 -0.78 -35.97
N ALA A 718 -19.61 -0.90 -37.29
CA ALA A 718 -18.44 -0.63 -38.13
C ALA A 718 -17.98 0.82 -38.00
N LYS A 719 -18.90 1.79 -38.02
CA LYS A 719 -18.59 3.21 -37.84
C LYS A 719 -17.92 3.49 -36.49
N LEU A 720 -18.47 2.96 -35.39
CA LEU A 720 -17.90 3.08 -34.05
C LEU A 720 -16.46 2.54 -34.00
N LEU A 721 -16.27 1.30 -34.45
CA LEU A 721 -14.98 0.61 -34.36
C LEU A 721 -13.94 1.29 -35.26
N ILE A 722 -14.24 1.56 -36.53
CA ILE A 722 -13.31 2.23 -37.45
C ILE A 722 -12.91 3.62 -36.91
N THR A 723 -13.89 4.43 -36.49
CA THR A 723 -13.60 5.77 -35.95
C THR A 723 -12.76 5.70 -34.67
N ALA A 724 -13.02 4.71 -33.80
CA ALA A 724 -12.23 4.50 -32.61
C ALA A 724 -10.79 4.11 -32.96
N MET A 725 -10.58 3.16 -33.88
CA MET A 725 -9.24 2.76 -34.35
C MET A 725 -8.47 3.94 -34.94
N ASP A 726 -9.09 4.71 -35.82
CA ASP A 726 -8.45 5.87 -36.45
C ASP A 726 -8.01 6.90 -35.40
N LYS A 727 -8.83 7.15 -34.39
CA LYS A 727 -8.48 8.06 -33.28
C LYS A 727 -7.36 7.48 -32.40
N ILE A 728 -7.39 6.18 -32.08
CA ILE A 728 -6.32 5.53 -31.31
C ILE A 728 -4.99 5.62 -32.07
N ASN A 729 -4.99 5.28 -33.36
CA ASN A 729 -3.82 5.39 -34.23
C ASN A 729 -3.29 6.82 -34.26
N THR A 730 -4.17 7.81 -34.44
CA THR A 730 -3.78 9.23 -34.42
C THR A 730 -3.10 9.65 -33.12
N VAL A 731 -3.61 9.18 -31.97
CA VAL A 731 -3.02 9.48 -30.66
C VAL A 731 -1.65 8.78 -30.51
N VAL A 732 -1.56 7.50 -30.86
CA VAL A 732 -0.30 6.73 -30.82
C VAL A 732 0.76 7.36 -31.73
N GLU A 733 0.41 7.75 -32.95
CA GLU A 733 1.29 8.42 -33.91
C GLU A 733 1.78 9.79 -33.40
N LYS A 734 0.90 10.57 -32.77
CA LYS A 734 1.26 11.87 -32.19
C LYS A 734 2.21 11.72 -31.00
N HIS A 735 2.11 10.62 -30.26
CA HIS A 735 2.83 10.38 -29.01
C HIS A 735 3.82 9.19 -29.10
N GLN A 736 4.42 8.95 -30.26
CA GLN A 736 5.38 7.85 -30.53
C GLN A 736 6.61 7.79 -29.60
N TRP A 737 6.91 8.86 -28.86
CA TRP A 737 8.07 8.98 -27.96
C TRP A 737 7.68 9.07 -26.48
N ASP A 738 6.40 8.89 -26.16
CA ASP A 738 5.88 8.95 -24.80
C ASP A 738 5.52 7.53 -24.31
N MET A 739 6.44 6.94 -23.54
CA MET A 739 6.28 5.61 -22.97
C MET A 739 4.97 5.46 -22.17
N THR A 740 4.48 6.51 -21.53
CA THR A 740 3.29 6.43 -20.67
C THR A 740 2.01 6.30 -21.49
N ILE A 741 1.90 7.08 -22.56
CA ILE A 741 0.76 7.01 -23.49
C ILE A 741 0.81 5.70 -24.27
N LEU A 742 1.99 5.26 -24.69
CA LEU A 742 2.16 3.97 -25.36
C LEU A 742 1.79 2.79 -24.45
N ALA A 743 2.21 2.79 -23.18
CA ALA A 743 1.84 1.74 -22.22
C ALA A 743 0.34 1.76 -21.88
N PHE A 744 -0.26 2.95 -21.74
CA PHE A 744 -1.69 3.13 -21.52
C PHE A 744 -2.53 2.55 -22.67
N TRP A 745 -2.15 2.85 -23.92
CA TRP A 745 -2.82 2.31 -25.10
C TRP A 745 -2.50 0.84 -25.37
N MET A 746 -1.30 0.36 -25.04
CA MET A 746 -0.96 -1.07 -25.05
C MET A 746 -1.92 -1.86 -24.14
N SER A 747 -2.13 -1.38 -22.92
CA SER A 747 -3.05 -2.00 -21.97
C SER A 747 -4.50 -1.97 -22.46
N ASN A 748 -5.01 -0.78 -22.84
CA ASN A 748 -6.39 -0.65 -23.33
C ASN A 748 -6.65 -1.43 -24.63
N ALA A 749 -5.70 -1.47 -25.57
CA ALA A 749 -5.84 -2.23 -26.82
C ALA A 749 -5.84 -3.74 -26.57
N THR A 750 -4.96 -4.24 -25.69
CA THR A 750 -4.95 -5.67 -25.33
C THR A 750 -6.21 -6.08 -24.55
N LEU A 751 -6.72 -5.22 -23.68
CA LEU A 751 -7.96 -5.45 -22.94
C LEU A 751 -9.19 -5.41 -23.87
N LEU A 752 -9.26 -4.45 -24.79
CA LEU A 752 -10.32 -4.38 -25.80
C LEU A 752 -10.30 -5.63 -26.71
N LEU A 753 -9.12 -6.08 -27.13
CA LEU A 753 -8.97 -7.32 -27.89
C LEU A 753 -9.48 -8.54 -27.12
N HIS A 754 -9.21 -8.59 -25.81
CA HIS A 754 -9.74 -9.62 -24.92
C HIS A 754 -11.28 -9.59 -24.88
N TYR A 755 -11.89 -8.42 -24.65
CA TYR A 755 -13.36 -8.30 -24.59
C TYR A 755 -14.04 -8.72 -25.88
N LEU A 756 -13.52 -8.29 -27.03
CA LEU A 756 -14.07 -8.65 -28.34
C LEU A 756 -13.96 -10.15 -28.64
N LYS A 757 -12.93 -10.82 -28.10
CA LYS A 757 -12.77 -12.27 -28.23
C LYS A 757 -13.58 -13.09 -27.22
N LYS A 758 -13.95 -12.48 -26.08
CA LYS A 758 -14.69 -13.15 -25.00
C LYS A 758 -16.20 -13.12 -25.25
N ASP A 759 -16.74 -12.05 -25.84
CA ASP A 759 -18.17 -11.92 -26.15
C ASP A 759 -18.56 -12.79 -27.36
N ALA A 760 -19.58 -13.64 -27.18
CA ALA A 760 -19.94 -14.66 -28.15
C ALA A 760 -20.54 -14.10 -29.45
N GLY A 761 -21.19 -12.93 -29.42
CA GLY A 761 -21.74 -12.30 -30.62
C GLY A 761 -20.72 -11.45 -31.35
N LEU A 762 -19.90 -10.70 -30.61
CA LEU A 762 -18.92 -9.80 -31.19
C LEU A 762 -17.71 -10.50 -31.79
N VAL A 763 -17.33 -11.69 -31.31
CA VAL A 763 -16.12 -12.39 -31.78
C VAL A 763 -16.16 -12.68 -33.30
N GLU A 764 -17.31 -13.07 -33.83
CA GLU A 764 -17.50 -13.33 -35.26
C GLU A 764 -17.70 -12.03 -36.06
N ALA A 765 -18.41 -11.05 -35.48
CA ALA A 765 -18.75 -9.80 -36.14
C ALA A 765 -17.56 -8.83 -36.27
N THR A 766 -16.51 -8.99 -35.45
CA THR A 766 -15.39 -8.04 -35.34
C THR A 766 -14.05 -8.61 -35.77
N THR A 767 -14.01 -9.73 -36.50
CA THR A 767 -12.76 -10.41 -36.91
C THR A 767 -11.74 -9.49 -37.61
N GLU A 768 -12.18 -8.66 -38.57
CA GLU A 768 -11.30 -7.71 -39.26
C GLU A 768 -10.72 -6.66 -38.30
N PHE A 769 -11.55 -6.17 -37.37
CA PHE A 769 -11.11 -5.20 -36.36
C PHE A 769 -10.14 -5.82 -35.34
N GLN A 770 -10.36 -7.08 -34.94
CA GLN A 770 -9.43 -7.80 -34.07
C GLN A 770 -8.06 -7.98 -34.72
N ALA A 771 -8.00 -8.20 -36.04
CA ALA A 771 -6.74 -8.26 -36.78
C ALA A 771 -6.04 -6.90 -36.83
N GLN A 772 -6.77 -5.81 -37.10
CA GLN A 772 -6.23 -4.45 -37.07
C GLN A 772 -5.73 -4.07 -35.67
N LEU A 773 -6.46 -4.44 -34.62
CA LEU A 773 -6.06 -4.20 -33.24
C LEU A 773 -4.80 -4.99 -32.85
N ALA A 774 -4.65 -6.22 -33.36
CA ALA A 774 -3.43 -7.01 -33.22
C ALA A 774 -2.22 -6.36 -33.92
N GLU A 775 -2.41 -5.80 -35.11
CA GLU A 775 -1.39 -5.03 -35.83
C GLU A 775 -0.99 -3.76 -35.07
N LEU A 776 -1.97 -3.02 -34.54
CA LEU A 776 -1.72 -1.85 -33.70
C LEU A 776 -0.94 -2.21 -32.43
N ILE A 777 -1.28 -3.30 -31.76
CA ILE A 777 -0.53 -3.77 -30.57
C ILE A 777 0.93 -4.06 -30.94
N ASN A 778 1.18 -4.68 -32.09
CA ASN A 778 2.54 -4.90 -32.60
C ASN A 778 3.26 -3.57 -32.93
N GLU A 779 2.57 -2.59 -33.49
CA GLU A 779 3.15 -1.27 -33.74
C GLU A 779 3.53 -0.55 -32.44
N ILE A 780 2.63 -0.53 -31.45
CA ILE A 780 2.90 0.06 -30.12
C ILE A 780 4.09 -0.67 -29.46
N PHE A 781 4.18 -2.00 -29.58
CA PHE A 781 5.31 -2.77 -29.09
C PHE A 781 6.64 -2.28 -29.69
N ILE A 782 6.69 -2.10 -31.01
CA ILE A 782 7.87 -1.57 -31.70
C ILE A 782 8.20 -0.15 -31.22
N LEU A 783 7.20 0.72 -31.04
CA LEU A 783 7.40 2.10 -30.57
C LEU A 783 7.96 2.15 -29.14
N ILE A 784 7.45 1.32 -28.24
CA ILE A 784 7.94 1.19 -26.86
C ILE A 784 9.42 0.77 -26.86
N VAL A 785 9.76 -0.27 -27.64
CA VAL A 785 11.14 -0.74 -27.77
C VAL A 785 12.04 0.38 -28.30
N ARG A 786 11.65 1.05 -29.39
CA ARG A 786 12.43 2.14 -29.99
C ARG A 786 12.65 3.32 -29.06
N ASP A 787 11.65 3.71 -28.27
CA ASP A 787 11.83 4.80 -27.30
C ASP A 787 12.81 4.39 -26.19
N ALA A 788 12.70 3.17 -25.66
CA ALA A 788 13.61 2.65 -24.66
C ALA A 788 15.05 2.51 -25.18
N GLU A 789 15.24 1.96 -26.38
CA GLU A 789 16.54 1.89 -27.06
C GLU A 789 17.18 3.27 -27.20
N ARG A 790 16.42 4.27 -27.69
CA ARG A 790 16.88 5.66 -27.83
C ARG A 790 17.34 6.27 -26.51
N ARG A 791 16.69 5.95 -25.39
CA ARG A 791 17.08 6.44 -24.06
C ARG A 791 18.33 5.74 -23.54
N LEU A 792 18.41 4.42 -23.70
CA LEU A 792 19.56 3.60 -23.32
C LEU A 792 20.82 4.00 -24.10
N ASP A 793 20.67 4.29 -25.40
CA ASP A 793 21.76 4.68 -26.30
C ASP A 793 22.57 5.86 -25.79
N LYS A 794 21.89 6.89 -25.26
CA LYS A 794 22.49 8.13 -24.74
C LYS A 794 23.45 7.91 -23.57
N VAL A 795 23.26 6.84 -22.79
CA VAL A 795 24.04 6.58 -21.57
C VAL A 795 25.02 5.42 -21.72
N LEU A 796 24.83 4.55 -22.71
CA LEU A 796 25.49 3.25 -22.82
C LEU A 796 27.03 3.34 -22.85
N ASP A 797 27.60 4.29 -23.58
CA ASP A 797 29.06 4.44 -23.71
C ASP A 797 29.71 4.84 -22.39
N VAL A 798 29.19 5.88 -21.74
CA VAL A 798 29.77 6.41 -20.50
C VAL A 798 29.52 5.45 -19.33
N ALA A 799 28.36 4.79 -19.33
CA ALA A 799 27.95 3.90 -18.24
C ALA A 799 28.60 2.51 -18.30
N VAL A 800 28.74 1.90 -19.48
CA VAL A 800 29.18 0.50 -19.60
C VAL A 800 30.60 0.38 -20.15
N LEU A 801 30.97 1.18 -21.16
CA LEU A 801 32.27 1.05 -21.82
C LEU A 801 33.37 1.84 -21.10
N ASP A 802 33.06 3.07 -20.67
CA ASP A 802 34.05 3.99 -20.09
C ASP A 802 34.05 4.03 -18.56
N HIS A 803 33.02 3.48 -17.88
CA HIS A 803 32.93 3.50 -16.42
C HIS A 803 33.94 2.59 -15.72
N GLU A 804 34.87 3.17 -14.96
CA GLU A 804 35.97 2.47 -14.30
C GLU A 804 35.60 2.11 -12.85
N THR A 805 35.47 0.81 -12.57
CA THR A 805 35.11 0.28 -11.25
C THR A 805 36.31 0.07 -10.32
N ILE A 806 37.52 -0.09 -10.88
CA ILE A 806 38.74 -0.39 -10.12
C ILE A 806 39.70 0.82 -10.17
N PRO A 807 40.00 1.45 -9.01
CA PRO A 807 40.95 2.55 -8.93
C PRO A 807 42.38 2.10 -9.32
N GLY A 808 42.98 2.76 -10.31
CA GLY A 808 44.37 2.49 -10.75
C GLY A 808 44.54 2.08 -12.22
N PHE A 809 43.45 1.91 -12.97
CA PHE A 809 43.51 1.64 -14.41
C PHE A 809 43.76 2.87 -15.30
N GLU A 810 43.90 4.07 -14.72
CA GLU A 810 44.16 5.32 -15.45
C GLU A 810 45.55 5.39 -16.12
N ASP A 811 46.54 4.63 -15.62
CA ASP A 811 47.95 4.72 -15.99
C ASP A 811 48.49 3.49 -16.75
N ILE A 812 47.65 2.78 -17.53
CA ILE A 812 48.11 1.62 -18.33
C ILE A 812 48.91 2.10 -19.55
N THR A 813 50.19 1.75 -19.59
CA THR A 813 51.05 1.97 -20.75
C THR A 813 50.95 0.82 -21.74
N PHE A 814 50.77 1.12 -23.02
CA PHE A 814 50.74 0.12 -24.09
C PHE A 814 52.10 -0.01 -24.78
N GLN A 815 52.41 -1.19 -25.32
CA GLN A 815 53.76 -1.52 -25.84
C GLN A 815 54.29 -0.54 -26.91
N ASN A 816 53.38 0.06 -27.68
CA ASN A 816 53.73 0.97 -28.79
C ASN A 816 53.71 2.47 -28.40
N GLU A 817 53.47 2.81 -27.13
CA GLU A 817 53.39 4.21 -26.65
C GLU A 817 54.68 4.73 -25.98
N TRP A 818 55.85 4.47 -26.60
CA TRP A 818 57.10 5.09 -26.16
C TRP A 818 57.12 6.60 -26.49
N LYS A 819 56.61 7.44 -25.58
CA LYS A 819 56.85 8.90 -25.61
C LYS A 819 57.90 9.28 -24.57
N ILE A 820 59.11 9.55 -25.07
CA ILE A 820 60.38 9.76 -24.34
C ILE A 820 60.41 11.01 -23.41
N PHE A 821 59.34 11.83 -23.34
CA PHE A 821 59.37 13.08 -22.55
C PHE A 821 58.07 13.39 -21.78
N LYS A 822 57.54 12.46 -20.98
CA LYS A 822 56.67 12.82 -19.85
C LYS A 822 57.21 12.23 -18.56
N ARG A 823 57.55 13.12 -17.63
CA ARG A 823 57.99 12.81 -16.26
C ARG A 823 56.90 11.93 -15.62
N LYS A 824 57.27 10.75 -15.09
CA LYS A 824 56.37 9.91 -14.29
C LYS A 824 55.69 10.81 -13.26
N LYS A 825 54.36 10.90 -13.31
CA LYS A 825 53.60 11.51 -12.23
C LYS A 825 53.69 10.51 -11.09
N GLU A 826 54.47 10.82 -10.06
CA GLU A 826 54.50 10.01 -8.84
C GLU A 826 53.06 9.95 -8.30
N VAL A 827 52.48 8.75 -8.35
CA VAL A 827 51.23 8.44 -7.68
C VAL A 827 51.53 8.55 -6.19
N LYS A 828 51.10 9.65 -5.56
CA LYS A 828 50.98 9.66 -4.10
C LYS A 828 49.98 8.56 -3.75
N GLU A 829 50.43 7.49 -3.12
CA GLU A 829 49.54 6.54 -2.48
C GLU A 829 48.57 7.35 -1.62
N GLU A 830 47.28 7.32 -1.98
CA GLU A 830 46.30 7.96 -1.14
C GLU A 830 46.28 7.21 0.20
N PRO A 831 46.39 7.92 1.33
CA PRO A 831 46.37 7.28 2.64
C PRO A 831 45.10 6.42 2.75
N LEU A 832 45.20 5.25 3.39
CA LEU A 832 44.09 4.30 3.58
C LEU A 832 42.79 4.96 4.06
N GLU A 833 42.91 6.06 4.81
CA GLU A 833 41.80 6.92 5.28
C GLU A 833 41.00 7.64 4.18
N LYS A 834 41.51 7.82 2.96
CA LYS A 834 40.77 8.39 1.81
C LYS A 834 40.04 7.34 0.99
N ARG A 835 40.53 6.09 0.95
CA ARG A 835 39.82 4.96 0.33
C ARG A 835 38.54 4.60 1.08
N LEU A 836 38.51 4.87 2.39
CA LEU A 836 37.35 4.68 3.26
C LEU A 836 36.41 5.90 3.31
N ARG A 837 36.70 6.99 2.60
CA ARG A 837 35.77 8.11 2.46
C ARG A 837 34.78 7.83 1.33
N PRO A 838 33.48 8.14 1.52
CA PRO A 838 32.53 8.06 0.43
C PRO A 838 33.01 8.88 -0.78
N PRO A 839 32.86 8.37 -2.02
CA PRO A 839 33.32 9.06 -3.21
C PRO A 839 32.70 10.45 -3.30
N SER A 840 33.47 11.42 -3.80
CA SER A 840 33.01 12.81 -3.90
C SER A 840 31.71 12.92 -4.70
N PRO A 841 30.83 13.91 -4.44
CA PRO A 841 29.57 14.08 -5.18
C PRO A 841 29.78 14.13 -6.70
N LYS A 842 30.90 14.71 -7.17
CA LYS A 842 31.29 14.74 -8.60
C LYS A 842 31.72 13.38 -9.16
N GLN A 843 32.25 12.47 -8.32
CA GLN A 843 32.53 11.08 -8.73
C GLN A 843 31.28 10.21 -8.69
N ARG A 844 30.35 10.45 -7.75
CA ARG A 844 29.04 9.77 -7.68
C ARG A 844 28.09 10.16 -8.82
N ALA A 845 28.22 11.38 -9.35
CA ALA A 845 27.43 11.86 -10.48
C ALA A 845 27.94 11.41 -11.87
N LYS A 846 29.04 10.63 -11.94
CA LYS A 846 29.48 10.06 -13.22
C LYS A 846 28.53 8.92 -13.62
N PRO A 847 28.08 8.85 -14.89
CA PRO A 847 27.28 7.73 -15.36
C PRO A 847 27.96 6.40 -15.04
N SER A 848 27.17 5.46 -14.55
CA SER A 848 27.59 4.15 -14.10
C SER A 848 26.68 3.08 -14.68
N PRO A 849 27.06 1.79 -14.64
CA PRO A 849 26.20 0.70 -15.12
C PRO A 849 24.80 0.73 -14.49
N ARG A 850 24.67 1.31 -13.29
CA ARG A 850 23.38 1.52 -12.62
C ARG A 850 22.41 2.40 -13.39
N ASN A 851 22.88 3.33 -14.22
CA ASN A 851 22.02 4.17 -15.05
C ASN A 851 21.31 3.34 -16.14
N VAL A 852 22.00 2.34 -16.70
CA VAL A 852 21.39 1.42 -17.68
C VAL A 852 20.37 0.53 -17.00
N THR A 853 20.69 -0.05 -15.83
CA THR A 853 19.72 -0.86 -15.06
C THR A 853 18.55 -0.02 -14.55
N SER A 854 18.76 1.24 -14.19
CA SER A 854 17.70 2.19 -13.79
C SER A 854 16.70 2.35 -14.92
N LEU A 855 17.16 2.66 -16.13
CA LEU A 855 16.29 2.83 -17.31
C LEU A 855 15.50 1.55 -17.65
N LEU A 856 16.14 0.37 -17.56
CA LEU A 856 15.44 -0.90 -17.75
C LEU A 856 14.36 -1.14 -16.68
N SER A 857 14.68 -0.87 -15.41
CA SER A 857 13.70 -0.90 -14.31
C SER A 857 12.56 0.10 -14.54
N SER A 858 12.86 1.27 -15.11
CA SER A 858 11.87 2.30 -15.39
C SER A 858 10.88 1.90 -16.46
N THR A 859 11.37 1.32 -17.56
CA THR A 859 10.50 0.77 -18.60
C THR A 859 9.60 -0.31 -18.02
N LEU A 860 10.15 -1.24 -17.24
CA LEU A 860 9.35 -2.26 -16.56
C LEU A 860 8.27 -1.68 -15.63
N PHE A 861 8.62 -0.65 -14.87
CA PHE A 861 7.68 -0.01 -13.95
C PHE A 861 6.49 0.61 -14.68
N VAL A 862 6.71 1.33 -15.79
CA VAL A 862 5.60 1.95 -16.52
C VAL A 862 4.69 0.90 -17.14
N LEU A 863 5.24 -0.22 -17.62
CA LEU A 863 4.45 -1.34 -18.13
C LEU A 863 3.60 -1.98 -17.03
N ASP A 864 4.16 -2.19 -15.83
CA ASP A 864 3.40 -2.69 -14.67
C ASP A 864 2.35 -1.69 -14.18
N LEU A 865 2.66 -0.40 -14.17
CA LEU A 865 1.75 0.66 -13.68
C LEU A 865 0.43 0.66 -14.44
N TYR A 866 0.47 0.42 -15.75
CA TYR A 866 -0.71 0.36 -16.61
C TYR A 866 -1.24 -1.07 -16.82
N ASP A 867 -0.79 -2.06 -16.02
CA ASP A 867 -1.22 -3.46 -16.10
C ASP A 867 -1.03 -4.08 -17.51
N VAL A 868 0.09 -3.78 -18.20
CA VAL A 868 0.42 -4.41 -19.50
C VAL A 868 0.67 -5.91 -19.33
N HIS A 869 0.11 -6.72 -20.22
CA HIS A 869 0.19 -8.17 -20.17
C HIS A 869 1.64 -8.70 -20.01
N SER A 870 1.84 -9.66 -19.11
CA SER A 870 3.15 -10.20 -18.71
C SER A 870 3.98 -10.74 -19.88
N VAL A 871 3.34 -11.48 -20.80
CA VAL A 871 3.95 -12.01 -22.04
C VAL A 871 4.52 -10.91 -22.93
N ILE A 872 3.82 -9.78 -23.09
CA ILE A 872 4.30 -8.65 -23.90
C ILE A 872 5.48 -7.99 -23.19
N THR A 873 5.35 -7.77 -21.88
CA THR A 873 6.42 -7.21 -21.04
C THR A 873 7.70 -8.05 -21.10
N ALA A 874 7.61 -9.38 -21.04
CA ALA A 874 8.76 -10.27 -21.15
C ALA A 874 9.45 -10.17 -22.52
N GLN A 875 8.67 -10.10 -23.61
CA GLN A 875 9.20 -9.90 -24.96
C GLN A 875 9.88 -8.54 -25.13
N ILE A 876 9.34 -7.46 -24.56
CA ILE A 876 9.97 -6.12 -24.56
C ILE A 876 11.34 -6.19 -23.88
N VAL A 877 11.41 -6.82 -22.70
CA VAL A 877 12.69 -6.96 -21.98
C VAL A 877 13.69 -7.80 -22.77
N SER A 878 13.26 -8.93 -23.35
CA SER A 878 14.15 -9.77 -24.15
C SER A 878 14.72 -9.01 -25.36
N GLN A 879 13.87 -8.25 -26.06
CA GLN A 879 14.29 -7.40 -27.17
C GLN A 879 15.30 -6.32 -26.75
N LEU A 880 15.08 -5.65 -25.61
CA LEU A 880 16.02 -4.63 -25.11
C LEU A 880 17.38 -5.22 -24.71
N ILE A 881 17.39 -6.43 -24.14
CA ILE A 881 18.63 -7.15 -23.80
C ILE A 881 19.36 -7.59 -25.09
N TYR A 882 18.63 -8.06 -26.11
CA TYR A 882 19.19 -8.36 -27.43
C TYR A 882 19.88 -7.13 -28.03
N TRP A 883 19.17 -6.01 -28.10
CA TRP A 883 19.71 -4.75 -28.61
C TRP A 883 20.95 -4.31 -27.84
N LEU A 884 20.90 -4.32 -26.50
CA LEU A 884 22.05 -3.99 -25.64
C LEU A 884 23.27 -4.89 -25.93
N GLY A 885 23.06 -6.20 -26.05
CA GLY A 885 24.11 -7.18 -26.33
C GLY A 885 24.76 -6.96 -27.69
N ALA A 886 23.95 -6.75 -28.73
CA ALA A 886 24.43 -6.49 -30.09
C ALA A 886 25.18 -5.16 -30.18
N GLU A 887 24.66 -4.11 -29.57
CA GLU A 887 25.24 -2.78 -29.64
C GLU A 887 26.55 -2.68 -28.84
N LEU A 888 26.61 -3.26 -27.65
CA LEU A 888 27.86 -3.36 -26.88
C LEU A 888 28.90 -4.19 -27.63
N PHE A 889 28.51 -5.31 -28.23
CA PHE A 889 29.41 -6.12 -29.05
C PHE A 889 30.00 -5.29 -30.21
N ASN A 890 29.15 -4.57 -30.95
CA ASN A 890 29.55 -3.77 -32.10
C ASN A 890 30.49 -2.63 -31.71
N ARG A 891 30.23 -1.94 -30.60
CA ARG A 891 31.09 -0.86 -30.09
C ARG A 891 32.45 -1.35 -29.65
N VAL A 892 32.52 -2.50 -28.96
CA VAL A 892 33.79 -3.12 -28.58
C VAL A 892 34.57 -3.56 -29.82
N MET A 893 33.91 -4.18 -30.80
CA MET A 893 34.56 -4.71 -31.99
C MET A 893 35.01 -3.62 -32.98
N SER A 894 34.32 -2.48 -33.01
CA SER A 894 34.62 -1.37 -33.91
C SER A 894 35.71 -0.45 -33.37
N ASN A 895 35.85 -0.33 -32.04
CA ASN A 895 36.79 0.59 -31.43
C ASN A 895 37.98 -0.13 -30.78
N ARG A 896 39.17 0.04 -31.37
CA ARG A 896 40.43 -0.55 -30.87
C ARG A 896 40.79 -0.13 -29.44
N LYS A 897 40.23 0.97 -28.91
CA LYS A 897 40.40 1.40 -27.52
C LYS A 897 39.94 0.32 -26.52
N TYR A 898 38.90 -0.43 -26.86
CA TYR A 898 38.29 -1.42 -25.97
C TYR A 898 38.87 -2.83 -26.13
N LEU A 899 39.65 -3.07 -27.20
CA LEU A 899 40.32 -4.35 -27.47
C LEU A 899 41.64 -4.47 -26.69
N ALA A 900 41.56 -4.43 -25.36
CA ALA A 900 42.66 -4.62 -24.43
C ALA A 900 42.17 -5.44 -23.23
N ARG A 901 43.07 -6.20 -22.57
CA ARG A 901 42.72 -7.06 -21.43
C ARG A 901 42.04 -6.30 -20.30
N THR A 902 42.62 -5.20 -19.84
CA THR A 902 42.09 -4.41 -18.71
C THR A 902 40.72 -3.82 -19.03
N LYS A 903 40.54 -3.28 -20.24
CA LYS A 903 39.23 -2.80 -20.71
C LYS A 903 38.22 -3.94 -20.84
N ALA A 904 38.66 -5.12 -21.29
CA ALA A 904 37.77 -6.27 -21.37
C ALA A 904 37.28 -6.75 -19.99
N MET A 905 38.17 -6.77 -18.99
CA MET A 905 37.81 -7.10 -17.61
C MET A 905 36.87 -6.05 -16.99
N GLN A 906 37.14 -4.76 -17.24
CA GLN A 906 36.29 -3.64 -16.80
C GLN A 906 34.88 -3.75 -17.38
N ILE A 907 34.76 -3.90 -18.70
CA ILE A 907 33.45 -4.03 -19.36
C ILE A 907 32.74 -5.30 -18.88
N ARG A 908 33.46 -6.41 -18.63
CA ARG A 908 32.85 -7.64 -18.12
C ARG A 908 32.24 -7.45 -16.72
N MET A 909 32.90 -6.70 -15.83
CA MET A 909 32.37 -6.33 -14.52
C MET A 909 31.16 -5.40 -14.61
N ASN A 910 31.13 -4.51 -15.61
CA ASN A 910 29.97 -3.65 -15.86
C ASN A 910 28.81 -4.46 -16.44
N ILE A 911 29.05 -5.45 -17.30
CA ILE A 911 28.01 -6.34 -17.84
C ILE A 911 27.46 -7.26 -16.75
N SER A 912 28.25 -7.69 -15.76
CA SER A 912 27.71 -8.53 -14.68
C SER A 912 26.63 -7.83 -13.86
N THR A 913 26.63 -6.50 -13.78
CA THR A 913 25.51 -5.78 -13.13
C THR A 913 24.20 -5.88 -13.93
N LEU A 914 24.28 -6.02 -15.27
CA LEU A 914 23.10 -6.30 -16.10
C LEU A 914 22.60 -7.74 -15.91
N GLU A 915 23.52 -8.71 -15.78
CA GLU A 915 23.16 -10.10 -15.45
C GLU A 915 22.56 -10.21 -14.03
N ASP A 916 23.08 -9.45 -13.06
CA ASP A 916 22.51 -9.34 -11.71
C ASP A 916 21.10 -8.73 -11.74
N TRP A 917 20.91 -7.65 -12.51
CA TRP A 917 19.61 -7.03 -12.68
C TRP A 917 18.57 -7.99 -13.29
N ALA A 918 18.97 -8.77 -14.31
CA ALA A 918 18.11 -9.78 -14.91
C ALA A 918 17.74 -10.91 -13.93
N ARG A 919 18.65 -11.28 -13.01
CA ARG A 919 18.36 -12.24 -11.92
C ARG A 919 17.36 -11.69 -10.92
N GLN A 920 17.49 -10.42 -10.53
CA GLN A 920 16.59 -9.77 -9.59
C GLN A 920 15.19 -9.53 -10.19
N ASN A 921 15.11 -9.31 -11.50
CA ASN A 921 13.86 -9.06 -12.22
C ASN A 921 13.45 -10.24 -13.10
N ASN A 922 13.64 -11.48 -12.61
CA ASN A 922 13.41 -12.68 -13.41
C ASN A 922 11.90 -12.96 -13.60
N ARG A 923 11.35 -12.47 -14.72
CA ARG A 923 9.95 -12.75 -15.09
C ARG A 923 9.85 -14.06 -15.85
N GLN A 924 8.81 -14.83 -15.51
CA GLN A 924 8.40 -15.99 -16.28
C GLN A 924 7.14 -15.60 -17.06
N PRO A 925 7.17 -15.69 -18.40
CA PRO A 925 5.95 -15.59 -19.18
C PRO A 925 5.11 -16.83 -18.88
N GLU A 926 4.06 -16.67 -18.08
CA GLU A 926 3.13 -17.74 -17.76
C GLU A 926 2.23 -17.98 -18.97
N HIS A 927 2.33 -19.17 -19.57
CA HIS A 927 1.42 -19.60 -20.63
C HIS A 927 0.56 -20.75 -20.11
N TYR A 928 -0.71 -20.73 -20.48
CA TYR A 928 -1.62 -21.81 -20.15
C TYR A 928 -1.67 -22.82 -21.30
N GLU A 929 -0.96 -23.95 -21.16
CA GLU A 929 -0.90 -25.00 -22.19
C GLU A 929 -1.19 -26.39 -21.61
N GLN A 930 -2.10 -27.14 -22.24
CA GLN A 930 -2.42 -28.54 -21.91
C GLN A 930 -3.00 -28.78 -20.49
N GLY A 931 -3.69 -27.79 -19.92
CA GLY A 931 -4.36 -27.94 -18.62
C GLY A 931 -3.46 -27.70 -17.40
N GLU A 932 -2.23 -27.22 -17.61
CA GLU A 932 -1.32 -26.77 -16.56
C GLU A 932 -0.75 -25.39 -16.95
N MET A 933 -0.52 -24.52 -15.96
CA MET A 933 0.29 -23.31 -16.15
C MET A 933 1.73 -23.76 -16.39
N LYS A 934 2.18 -23.69 -17.64
CA LYS A 934 3.57 -23.98 -18.01
C LYS A 934 4.26 -22.65 -18.26
N SER A 935 5.42 -22.45 -17.63
CA SER A 935 6.35 -21.39 -18.05
C SER A 935 6.97 -21.79 -19.39
N SER A 936 6.22 -21.72 -20.49
CA SER A 936 6.78 -21.76 -21.84
C SER A 936 7.22 -20.35 -22.25
N GLY A 937 8.34 -20.22 -22.94
CA GLY A 937 8.94 -18.93 -23.28
C GLY A 937 10.25 -18.64 -22.54
N GLU A 938 11.04 -17.73 -23.10
CA GLU A 938 12.35 -17.36 -22.56
C GLU A 938 12.17 -16.44 -21.34
N ASN A 939 12.62 -16.89 -20.17
CA ASN A 939 12.63 -16.04 -18.97
C ASN A 939 13.70 -14.94 -19.09
N THR A 940 13.59 -13.90 -18.27
CA THR A 940 14.51 -12.74 -18.33
C THR A 940 15.98 -13.14 -18.14
N VAL A 941 16.26 -14.14 -17.29
CA VAL A 941 17.63 -14.62 -17.03
C VAL A 941 18.21 -15.38 -18.22
N ASP A 942 17.40 -16.20 -18.89
CA ASP A 942 17.79 -16.98 -20.05
C ASP A 942 17.98 -16.06 -21.26
N ALA A 943 17.12 -15.05 -21.43
CA ALA A 943 17.30 -13.98 -22.40
C ALA A 943 18.62 -13.24 -22.17
N ALA A 944 18.91 -12.83 -20.93
CA ALA A 944 20.19 -12.21 -20.57
C ALA A 944 21.38 -13.13 -20.89
N ARG A 945 21.30 -14.41 -20.53
CA ARG A 945 22.36 -15.39 -20.80
C ARG A 945 22.59 -15.59 -22.29
N ARG A 946 21.52 -15.69 -23.10
CA ARG A 946 21.58 -15.95 -24.53
C ARG A 946 22.08 -14.73 -25.30
N HIS A 947 21.49 -13.57 -25.04
CA HIS A 947 21.72 -12.36 -25.82
C HIS A 947 22.99 -11.60 -25.43
N LEU A 948 23.44 -11.69 -24.17
CA LEU A 948 24.74 -11.13 -23.76
C LEU A 948 25.91 -12.09 -24.03
N ALA A 949 25.66 -13.35 -24.39
CA ALA A 949 26.72 -14.33 -24.65
C ALA A 949 27.77 -13.87 -25.68
N PRO A 950 27.43 -13.27 -26.84
CA PRO A 950 28.42 -12.83 -27.82
C PRO A 950 29.40 -11.79 -27.27
N VAL A 951 28.92 -10.77 -26.55
CA VAL A 951 29.80 -9.76 -25.95
C VAL A 951 30.62 -10.37 -24.81
N ILE A 952 30.03 -11.21 -23.95
CA ILE A 952 30.76 -11.87 -22.85
C ILE A 952 31.88 -12.76 -23.39
N GLN A 953 31.59 -13.57 -24.43
CA GLN A 953 32.58 -14.42 -25.08
C GLN A 953 33.68 -13.60 -25.75
N LEU A 954 33.36 -12.45 -26.37
CA LEU A 954 34.36 -11.54 -26.94
C LEU A 954 35.30 -11.01 -25.86
N LEU A 955 34.76 -10.59 -24.71
CA LEU A 955 35.55 -10.10 -23.59
C LEU A 955 36.39 -11.20 -22.94
N GLN A 956 35.89 -12.44 -22.89
CA GLN A 956 36.65 -13.61 -22.45
C GLN A 956 37.81 -13.89 -23.39
N TRP A 957 37.57 -13.85 -24.71
CA TRP A 957 38.59 -14.05 -25.74
C TRP A 957 39.75 -13.05 -25.61
N LEU A 958 39.46 -11.77 -25.37
CA LEU A 958 40.48 -10.73 -25.17
C LEU A 958 41.34 -10.96 -23.92
N GLN A 959 40.80 -11.58 -22.87
CA GLN A 959 41.54 -11.86 -21.65
C GLN A 959 42.48 -13.07 -21.77
N CYS A 960 42.12 -14.04 -22.62
CA CYS A 960 42.89 -15.27 -22.85
C CYS A 960 44.28 -15.02 -23.45
N PHE A 961 44.52 -13.89 -24.13
CA PHE A 961 45.81 -13.62 -24.77
C PHE A 961 46.97 -13.54 -23.79
N SER A 962 46.70 -13.07 -22.57
CA SER A 962 47.70 -12.98 -21.50
C SER A 962 48.06 -14.30 -20.83
N SER A 963 47.20 -15.32 -20.93
CA SER A 963 47.37 -16.63 -20.28
C SER A 963 47.93 -17.70 -21.22
N LEU A 964 47.96 -17.45 -22.53
CA LEU A 964 48.43 -18.41 -23.52
C LEU A 964 49.96 -18.34 -23.68
N ASP A 965 50.64 -19.43 -23.36
CA ASP A 965 52.06 -19.61 -23.68
C ASP A 965 52.25 -20.00 -25.16
N ALA A 966 53.48 -19.83 -25.67
CA ALA A 966 53.79 -19.96 -27.10
C ALA A 966 53.51 -21.35 -27.71
N ASP A 967 53.45 -22.40 -26.87
CA ASP A 967 53.33 -23.80 -27.26
C ASP A 967 52.06 -24.50 -26.71
N ASP A 968 51.15 -23.78 -26.06
CA ASP A 968 49.93 -24.36 -25.46
C ASP A 968 48.72 -24.32 -26.41
N LEU A 969 48.80 -25.12 -27.48
CA LEU A 969 47.73 -25.22 -28.47
C LEU A 969 46.50 -25.97 -27.93
N GLU A 970 46.68 -26.81 -26.90
CA GLU A 970 45.59 -27.56 -26.26
C GLU A 970 44.67 -26.64 -25.46
N ALA A 971 45.23 -25.70 -24.68
CA ALA A 971 44.45 -24.68 -23.99
C ALA A 971 43.70 -23.74 -24.97
N LEU A 972 44.29 -23.43 -26.13
CA LEU A 972 43.63 -22.65 -27.19
C LEU A 972 42.43 -23.41 -27.79
N VAL A 973 42.58 -24.72 -28.04
CA VAL A 973 41.47 -25.54 -28.55
C VAL A 973 40.36 -25.65 -27.50
N GLY A 974 40.71 -25.86 -26.24
CA GLY A 974 39.74 -25.90 -25.14
C GLY A 974 38.96 -24.60 -24.96
N THR A 975 39.63 -23.45 -25.09
CA THR A 975 38.96 -22.13 -25.03
C THR A 975 38.07 -21.88 -26.25
N LEU A 976 38.50 -22.22 -27.47
CA LEU A 976 37.67 -22.09 -28.68
C LEU A 976 36.43 -22.99 -28.66
N GLN A 977 36.48 -24.16 -28.01
CA GLN A 977 35.31 -25.02 -27.82
C GLN A 977 34.25 -24.40 -26.88
N GLN A 978 34.65 -23.48 -26.00
CA GLN A 978 33.76 -22.75 -25.11
C GLN A 978 33.13 -21.52 -25.80
N LEU A 979 33.83 -20.92 -26.77
CA LEU A 979 33.40 -19.72 -27.49
C LEU A 979 32.48 -20.04 -28.69
N LYS A 980 31.30 -20.58 -28.41
CA LYS A 980 30.36 -21.06 -29.45
C LYS A 980 29.57 -19.96 -30.17
N SER A 981 29.45 -18.76 -29.60
CA SER A 981 28.63 -17.69 -30.17
C SER A 981 29.43 -16.72 -31.05
N LEU A 982 30.75 -16.87 -31.14
CA LEU A 982 31.61 -16.02 -31.96
C LEU A 982 31.98 -16.70 -33.27
N SER A 983 31.93 -15.93 -34.36
CA SER A 983 32.41 -16.40 -35.65
C SER A 983 33.95 -16.43 -35.70
N PRO A 984 34.56 -17.35 -36.46
CA PRO A 984 36.01 -17.35 -36.67
C PRO A 984 36.54 -16.01 -37.22
N GLN A 985 35.73 -15.30 -38.01
CA GLN A 985 36.06 -13.96 -38.53
C GLN A 985 36.16 -12.92 -37.41
N GLN A 986 35.21 -12.92 -36.47
CA GLN A 986 35.21 -12.03 -35.30
C GLN A 986 36.42 -12.28 -34.40
N LEU A 987 36.73 -13.56 -34.14
CA LEU A 987 37.89 -13.95 -33.33
C LEU A 987 39.21 -13.45 -33.93
N ILE A 988 39.38 -13.59 -35.25
CA ILE A 988 40.56 -13.12 -35.99
C ILE A 988 40.66 -11.60 -35.98
N HIS A 989 39.56 -10.90 -36.20
CA HIS A 989 39.53 -9.42 -36.18
C HIS A 989 39.90 -8.88 -34.80
N ALA A 990 39.34 -9.46 -33.73
CA ALA A 990 39.65 -9.09 -32.36
C ALA A 990 41.12 -9.34 -32.03
N ALA A 991 41.68 -10.48 -32.44
CA ALA A 991 43.10 -10.79 -32.25
C ALA A 991 44.03 -9.87 -33.06
N THR A 992 43.62 -9.46 -34.26
CA THR A 992 44.43 -8.61 -35.15
C THR A 992 44.51 -7.17 -34.66
N HIS A 993 43.43 -6.67 -34.07
CA HIS A 993 43.35 -5.30 -33.55
C HIS A 993 43.56 -5.18 -32.05
N TYR A 994 43.93 -6.29 -31.39
CA TYR A 994 44.26 -6.32 -29.98
C TYR A 994 45.42 -5.39 -29.66
N ARG A 995 45.30 -4.68 -28.54
CA ARG A 995 46.28 -3.72 -28.06
C ARG A 995 47.01 -4.28 -26.83
N PRO A 996 48.21 -4.86 -26.98
CA PRO A 996 48.91 -5.49 -25.86
C PRO A 996 49.46 -4.45 -24.87
N GLU A 997 49.31 -4.78 -23.59
CA GLU A 997 49.80 -3.95 -22.47
C GLU A 997 51.29 -4.22 -22.19
N VAL A 998 51.98 -3.28 -21.54
CA VAL A 998 53.41 -3.45 -21.20
C VAL A 998 53.58 -4.64 -20.25
N GLY A 999 54.35 -5.66 -20.68
CA GLY A 999 54.56 -6.90 -19.93
C GLY A 999 53.67 -8.07 -20.39
N GLU A 1000 52.74 -7.85 -21.32
CA GLU A 1000 51.88 -8.88 -21.87
C GLU A 1000 52.45 -9.50 -23.16
N LYS A 1001 52.28 -10.80 -23.36
CA LYS A 1001 52.58 -11.44 -24.65
C LYS A 1001 51.30 -11.41 -25.49
N GLY A 1002 51.37 -10.87 -26.71
CA GLY A 1002 50.26 -10.97 -27.66
C GLY A 1002 50.07 -12.40 -28.18
N LEU A 1003 49.00 -12.63 -28.95
CA LEU A 1003 48.67 -13.96 -29.47
C LEU A 1003 49.85 -14.57 -30.28
N PRO A 1004 50.29 -15.81 -29.99
CA PRO A 1004 51.36 -16.47 -30.74
C PRO A 1004 51.05 -16.64 -32.24
N LYS A 1005 52.08 -16.60 -33.10
CA LYS A 1005 51.92 -16.81 -34.55
C LYS A 1005 51.40 -18.21 -34.90
N SER A 1006 51.65 -19.22 -34.05
CA SER A 1006 51.12 -20.58 -34.16
C SER A 1006 49.60 -20.61 -33.96
N ALA A 1007 49.10 -19.95 -32.91
CA ALA A 1007 47.68 -19.79 -32.62
C ALA A 1007 46.93 -19.03 -33.73
N MET A 1008 47.52 -17.96 -34.26
CA MET A 1008 46.92 -17.21 -35.37
C MET A 1008 46.77 -18.05 -36.65
N LYS A 1009 47.75 -18.90 -36.96
CA LYS A 1009 47.66 -19.85 -38.09
C LYS A 1009 46.54 -20.87 -37.89
N TYR A 1010 46.35 -21.35 -36.66
CA TYR A 1010 45.28 -22.27 -36.32
C TYR A 1010 43.89 -21.63 -36.52
N LEU A 1011 43.69 -20.39 -36.06
CA LEU A 1011 42.43 -19.65 -36.27
C LEU A 1011 42.08 -19.46 -37.75
N VAL A 1012 43.08 -19.14 -38.58
CA VAL A 1012 42.91 -19.02 -40.05
C VAL A 1012 42.55 -20.37 -40.69
N ALA A 1013 43.09 -21.48 -40.18
CA ALA A 1013 42.72 -22.82 -40.63
C ALA A 1013 41.27 -23.16 -40.26
N VAL A 1014 40.84 -22.85 -39.03
CA VAL A 1014 39.45 -23.01 -38.57
C VAL A 1014 38.49 -22.17 -39.40
N GLN A 1015 38.85 -20.93 -39.73
CA GLN A 1015 38.06 -20.06 -40.61
C GLN A 1015 37.88 -20.68 -42.01
N ARG A 1016 38.96 -21.20 -42.60
CA ARG A 1016 38.92 -21.84 -43.92
C ARG A 1016 38.06 -23.11 -43.89
N GLU A 1017 38.13 -23.91 -42.83
CA GLU A 1017 37.30 -25.09 -42.64
C GLU A 1017 35.81 -24.73 -42.47
N ALA A 1018 35.50 -23.69 -41.68
CA ALA A 1018 34.15 -23.19 -41.49
C ALA A 1018 33.53 -22.65 -42.81
N ALA A 1019 34.32 -21.93 -43.61
CA ALA A 1019 33.89 -21.46 -44.93
C ALA A 1019 33.58 -22.62 -45.89
N LEU A 1020 34.46 -23.63 -45.96
CA LEU A 1020 34.23 -24.84 -46.75
C LEU A 1020 32.99 -25.62 -46.29
N ARG A 1021 32.70 -25.65 -44.99
CA ARG A 1021 31.49 -26.30 -44.44
C ARG A 1021 30.22 -25.54 -44.80
N ARG A 1022 30.26 -24.20 -44.82
CA ARG A 1022 29.16 -23.33 -45.26
C ARG A 1022 28.90 -23.51 -46.76
N GLU A 1023 29.94 -23.54 -47.58
CA GLU A 1023 29.84 -23.83 -49.02
C GLU A 1023 29.27 -25.23 -49.29
N ARG A 1024 29.68 -26.25 -48.53
CA ARG A 1024 29.10 -27.61 -48.63
C ARG A 1024 27.63 -27.68 -48.23
N LYS A 1025 27.20 -26.94 -47.20
CA LYS A 1025 25.78 -26.86 -46.81
C LYS A 1025 24.95 -26.13 -47.88
N ALA A 1026 25.46 -25.03 -48.42
CA ALA A 1026 24.81 -24.32 -49.52
C ALA A 1026 24.72 -25.19 -50.81
N ALA A 1027 25.75 -25.98 -51.08
CA ALA A 1027 25.77 -26.95 -52.19
C ALA A 1027 24.85 -28.17 -51.96
N ALA A 1028 24.60 -28.57 -50.71
CA ALA A 1028 23.67 -29.66 -50.37
C ALA A 1028 22.20 -29.22 -50.40
N ALA A 1029 21.91 -27.96 -50.09
CA ALA A 1029 20.57 -27.37 -50.21
C ALA A 1029 20.13 -27.15 -51.68
N THR A 1030 21.06 -27.22 -52.63
CA THR A 1030 20.82 -26.97 -54.07
C THR A 1030 20.73 -28.24 -54.93
N SER A 1031 20.79 -29.44 -54.33
CA SER A 1031 20.57 -30.71 -55.04
C SER A 1031 19.09 -31.17 -54.96
N PRO A 1032 18.45 -31.54 -56.09
CA PRO A 1032 17.03 -31.94 -56.09
C PRO A 1032 16.85 -33.30 -55.39
N PRO A 1033 15.72 -33.54 -54.70
CA PRO A 1033 15.49 -34.77 -53.96
C PRO A 1033 15.34 -35.96 -54.93
N ALA A 1034 16.22 -36.94 -54.81
CA ALA A 1034 16.09 -38.23 -55.47
C ALA A 1034 15.02 -39.08 -54.75
N THR A 1035 14.06 -39.60 -55.52
CA THR A 1035 12.95 -40.46 -55.09
C THR A 1035 13.42 -41.77 -54.45
N PRO A 1036 12.99 -42.13 -53.23
CA PRO A 1036 13.21 -43.47 -52.69
C PRO A 1036 12.01 -44.39 -52.96
N GLY A 1037 12.28 -45.54 -53.56
CA GLY A 1037 11.33 -46.65 -53.70
C GLY A 1037 11.09 -47.43 -52.40
N LYS A 1038 9.93 -48.10 -52.34
CA LYS A 1038 9.59 -49.20 -51.40
C LYS A 1038 10.67 -50.32 -51.43
N PRO A 1039 10.89 -51.16 -50.38
CA PRO A 1039 9.81 -51.86 -49.65
C PRO A 1039 10.02 -52.28 -48.16
N SER A 1040 8.89 -52.69 -47.56
CA SER A 1040 8.60 -53.85 -46.68
C SER A 1040 9.24 -54.07 -45.30
N ASN A 1041 8.31 -54.28 -44.34
CA ASN A 1041 8.28 -55.24 -43.21
C ASN A 1041 9.43 -55.22 -42.20
N GLY A 1042 9.23 -55.13 -40.88
CA GLY A 1042 8.06 -55.26 -40.04
C GLY A 1042 8.52 -55.86 -38.70
N ALA A 1043 8.37 -55.15 -37.58
CA ALA A 1043 8.32 -55.72 -36.23
C ALA A 1043 7.79 -54.66 -35.25
N VAL A 1044 6.87 -55.10 -34.41
CA VAL A 1044 6.03 -54.32 -33.48
C VAL A 1044 6.75 -54.14 -32.14
N ALA A 1045 6.75 -52.91 -31.61
CA ALA A 1045 6.89 -52.59 -30.19
C ALA A 1045 6.09 -51.30 -29.86
N SER A 1046 5.53 -51.26 -28.65
CA SER A 1046 4.51 -50.38 -28.08
C SER A 1046 4.85 -48.87 -28.03
N PRO A 1047 3.85 -47.98 -27.80
CA PRO A 1047 4.05 -46.54 -27.87
C PRO A 1047 4.62 -46.00 -26.55
N THR A 1048 5.88 -45.56 -26.56
CA THR A 1048 6.40 -44.58 -25.61
C THR A 1048 6.44 -43.23 -26.30
N THR A 1049 5.68 -42.29 -25.77
CA THR A 1049 5.65 -40.87 -26.08
C THR A 1049 7.07 -40.29 -26.09
N PRO A 1050 7.55 -39.72 -27.21
CA PRO A 1050 8.75 -38.89 -27.20
C PRO A 1050 8.36 -37.47 -26.80
N THR A 1051 8.98 -37.00 -25.73
CA THR A 1051 9.07 -35.61 -25.29
C THR A 1051 9.60 -34.74 -26.45
N PRO A 1052 8.98 -33.59 -26.78
CA PRO A 1052 9.58 -32.67 -27.73
C PRO A 1052 10.68 -31.89 -27.01
N THR A 1053 11.93 -32.33 -27.19
CA THR A 1053 13.08 -31.43 -27.07
C THR A 1053 12.97 -30.44 -28.23
N ILE A 1054 12.51 -29.23 -27.94
CA ILE A 1054 12.57 -28.08 -28.85
C ILE A 1054 14.05 -27.72 -29.01
N ALA A 1055 14.70 -28.36 -29.99
CA ALA A 1055 15.89 -27.83 -30.60
C ALA A 1055 15.42 -26.95 -31.76
N GLU A 1056 15.25 -25.65 -31.51
CA GLU A 1056 14.97 -24.66 -32.55
C GLU A 1056 16.14 -24.59 -33.53
N THR A 1057 16.01 -25.35 -34.60
CA THR A 1057 16.52 -25.00 -35.92
C THR A 1057 15.70 -23.82 -36.44
N PHE A 1058 16.22 -22.60 -36.32
CA PHE A 1058 15.77 -21.49 -37.13
C PHE A 1058 16.18 -21.76 -38.58
N GLU A 1059 15.24 -22.27 -39.36
CA GLU A 1059 15.28 -22.24 -40.82
C GLU A 1059 15.09 -20.79 -41.25
N ALA A 1060 16.14 -20.20 -41.83
CA ALA A 1060 16.09 -18.89 -42.44
C ALA A 1060 15.61 -19.07 -43.89
N GLU A 1061 14.32 -18.87 -44.12
CA GLU A 1061 13.79 -18.52 -45.43
C GLU A 1061 13.66 -16.99 -45.53
N ASP A 1062 14.12 -16.46 -46.65
CA ASP A 1062 13.95 -15.10 -47.16
C ASP A 1062 14.45 -13.93 -46.31
N ALA A 1063 15.74 -13.62 -46.45
CA ALA A 1063 16.24 -12.26 -46.37
C ALA A 1063 17.43 -12.07 -47.33
N ASP A 1064 17.15 -11.43 -48.46
CA ASP A 1064 18.15 -10.89 -49.38
C ASP A 1064 19.11 -9.94 -48.61
N GLU A 1065 20.41 -10.16 -48.82
CA GLU A 1065 21.55 -9.31 -48.44
C GLU A 1065 21.72 -8.88 -46.96
N ALA A 1066 22.00 -9.83 -46.06
CA ALA A 1066 22.78 -9.54 -44.84
C ALA A 1066 24.30 -9.54 -45.13
N PRO A 1067 25.10 -8.57 -44.64
CA PRO A 1067 26.52 -8.47 -45.00
C PRO A 1067 27.38 -9.64 -44.49
N PRO A 1068 28.62 -9.81 -45.00
CA PRO A 1068 29.53 -10.88 -44.58
C PRO A 1068 30.06 -10.57 -43.16
N ASN A 1069 29.27 -10.90 -42.14
CA ASN A 1069 29.21 -10.08 -40.93
C ASN A 1069 30.32 -10.31 -39.89
N LEU A 1070 31.18 -9.30 -39.79
CA LEU A 1070 32.06 -9.03 -38.66
C LEU A 1070 31.30 -8.52 -37.42
N LEU A 1071 30.13 -7.92 -37.61
CA LEU A 1071 29.31 -7.24 -36.59
C LEU A 1071 27.96 -7.95 -36.41
N LEU A 1072 27.28 -7.71 -35.28
CA LEU A 1072 25.90 -8.15 -35.04
C LEU A 1072 24.92 -7.10 -35.57
N ASP A 1073 23.70 -7.51 -35.91
CA ASP A 1073 22.66 -6.58 -36.37
C ASP A 1073 21.81 -6.07 -35.19
N PRO A 1074 21.99 -4.82 -34.75
CA PRO A 1074 21.20 -4.26 -33.66
C PRO A 1074 19.76 -3.91 -34.08
N ALA A 1075 19.47 -3.80 -35.39
CA ALA A 1075 18.14 -3.45 -35.90
C ALA A 1075 17.21 -4.67 -36.04
N LEU A 1076 17.71 -5.88 -35.76
CA LEU A 1076 16.91 -7.09 -35.80
C LEU A 1076 15.85 -7.07 -34.68
N MET A 1077 14.59 -7.09 -35.08
CA MET A 1077 13.47 -7.33 -34.18
C MET A 1077 13.24 -8.84 -34.03
N LEU A 1078 13.20 -9.31 -32.78
CA LEU A 1078 12.82 -10.68 -32.46
C LEU A 1078 11.35 -10.91 -32.86
N PRO A 1079 10.95 -12.16 -33.17
CA PRO A 1079 9.56 -12.49 -33.48
C PRO A 1079 8.64 -12.05 -32.33
N PHE A 1080 7.67 -11.20 -32.64
CA PHE A 1080 6.64 -10.78 -31.69
C PHE A 1080 5.44 -11.72 -31.75
N THR A 1081 5.01 -12.22 -30.60
CA THR A 1081 3.82 -13.05 -30.46
C THR A 1081 2.84 -12.41 -29.49
N LEU A 1082 1.57 -12.30 -29.91
CA LEU A 1082 0.52 -11.86 -29.01
C LEU A 1082 0.20 -12.94 -27.97
N PRO A 1083 -0.21 -12.55 -26.75
CA PRO A 1083 -0.74 -13.50 -25.77
C PRO A 1083 -1.86 -14.33 -26.38
N SER A 1084 -1.88 -15.63 -26.10
CA SER A 1084 -2.96 -16.48 -26.59
C SER A 1084 -4.29 -16.08 -25.96
N VAL A 1085 -5.41 -16.50 -26.55
CA VAL A 1085 -6.75 -16.24 -25.97
C VAL A 1085 -6.85 -16.87 -24.59
N THR A 1086 -6.22 -18.03 -24.39
CA THR A 1086 -6.14 -18.72 -23.10
C THR A 1086 -5.32 -17.94 -22.08
N ASP A 1087 -4.20 -17.32 -22.49
CA ASP A 1087 -3.38 -16.50 -21.58
C ASP A 1087 -4.14 -15.23 -21.18
N MET A 1088 -4.84 -14.57 -22.12
CA MET A 1088 -5.67 -13.41 -21.81
C MET A 1088 -6.84 -13.77 -20.87
N LEU A 1089 -7.44 -14.96 -21.01
CA LEU A 1089 -8.48 -15.45 -20.09
C LEU A 1089 -7.96 -15.73 -18.68
N VAL A 1090 -6.71 -16.18 -18.55
CA VAL A 1090 -6.06 -16.38 -17.23
C VAL A 1090 -5.64 -15.04 -16.62
N SER A 1091 -5.17 -14.09 -17.43
CA SER A 1091 -4.69 -12.79 -16.97
C SER A 1091 -5.81 -11.80 -16.65
N TYR A 1092 -6.90 -11.80 -17.41
CA TYR A 1092 -8.01 -10.83 -17.27
C TYR A 1092 -9.32 -11.46 -16.76
N GLY A 1093 -9.48 -12.79 -16.82
CA GLY A 1093 -10.68 -13.51 -16.33
C GLY A 1093 -10.45 -14.29 -15.03
N ALA A 1094 -11.43 -15.11 -14.63
CA ALA A 1094 -11.35 -15.92 -13.41
C ALA A 1094 -10.46 -17.17 -13.53
N GLY A 1095 -9.80 -17.35 -14.68
CA GLY A 1095 -9.05 -18.54 -15.02
C GLY A 1095 -9.93 -19.78 -15.23
N PHE A 1096 -9.30 -20.89 -15.63
CA PHE A 1096 -10.01 -22.15 -15.81
C PHE A 1096 -10.49 -22.70 -14.47
N GLY A 1097 -11.80 -22.95 -14.34
CA GLY A 1097 -12.43 -23.43 -13.11
C GLY A 1097 -13.02 -22.34 -12.22
N GLY A 1098 -12.97 -21.05 -12.60
CA GLY A 1098 -13.62 -19.96 -11.87
C GLY A 1098 -13.01 -19.67 -10.49
N VAL A 1099 -11.76 -20.07 -10.28
CA VAL A 1099 -11.06 -19.99 -8.99
C VAL A 1099 -10.60 -18.58 -8.61
N ASN A 1100 -10.41 -17.68 -9.58
CA ASN A 1100 -9.92 -16.32 -9.35
C ASN A 1100 -11.00 -15.25 -9.63
N ARG A 1101 -12.16 -15.34 -8.97
CA ARG A 1101 -13.30 -14.41 -9.16
C ARG A 1101 -12.95 -12.94 -8.91
N GLU A 1102 -12.03 -12.66 -7.98
CA GLU A 1102 -11.56 -11.29 -7.70
C GLU A 1102 -10.84 -10.64 -8.88
N ARG A 1103 -10.05 -11.42 -9.62
CA ARG A 1103 -9.34 -10.95 -10.81
C ARG A 1103 -10.32 -10.65 -11.94
N GLU A 1104 -11.32 -11.52 -12.13
CA GLU A 1104 -12.39 -11.26 -13.09
C GLU A 1104 -13.15 -9.98 -12.75
N ARG A 1105 -13.50 -9.78 -11.47
CA ARG A 1105 -14.16 -8.56 -10.97
C ARG A 1105 -13.38 -7.28 -11.32
N LYS A 1106 -12.05 -7.30 -11.20
CA LYS A 1106 -11.19 -6.15 -11.54
C LYS A 1106 -11.33 -5.71 -13.01
N TYR A 1107 -11.56 -6.65 -13.93
CA TYR A 1107 -11.62 -6.38 -15.37
C TYR A 1107 -13.04 -6.50 -15.94
N ILE A 1108 -14.08 -6.45 -15.10
CA ILE A 1108 -15.46 -6.35 -15.60
C ILE A 1108 -15.64 -5.01 -16.32
N PRO A 1109 -16.18 -5.00 -17.55
CA PRO A 1109 -16.45 -3.77 -18.28
C PRO A 1109 -17.47 -2.90 -17.53
N THR A 1110 -16.98 -1.83 -16.90
CA THR A 1110 -17.79 -0.86 -16.13
C THR A 1110 -17.32 0.56 -16.41
N ILE A 1111 -18.21 1.54 -16.24
CA ILE A 1111 -17.90 2.96 -16.39
C ILE A 1111 -18.16 3.64 -15.04
N PRO A 1112 -17.14 4.24 -14.39
CA PRO A 1112 -17.35 4.96 -13.13
C PRO A 1112 -18.32 6.13 -13.29
N ALA A 1113 -19.20 6.33 -12.30
CA ALA A 1113 -20.19 7.41 -12.31
C ALA A 1113 -19.55 8.81 -12.46
N GLU A 1114 -18.42 9.04 -11.79
CA GLU A 1114 -17.64 10.29 -11.90
C GLU A 1114 -17.18 10.60 -13.33
N PHE A 1115 -16.98 9.57 -14.14
CA PHE A 1115 -16.58 9.75 -15.54
C PHE A 1115 -17.78 10.15 -16.40
N LEU A 1116 -18.99 9.65 -16.09
CA LEU A 1116 -20.21 9.97 -16.83
C LEU A 1116 -20.57 11.46 -16.74
N ASP A 1117 -20.27 12.12 -15.61
CA ASP A 1117 -20.47 13.56 -15.42
C ASP A 1117 -19.74 14.43 -16.46
N ARG A 1118 -18.65 13.91 -17.06
CA ARG A 1118 -17.90 14.62 -18.12
C ARG A 1118 -18.70 14.77 -19.41
N PHE A 1119 -19.70 13.92 -19.65
CA PHE A 1119 -20.59 14.01 -20.81
C PHE A 1119 -21.70 15.05 -20.60
N GLU A 1120 -22.13 15.29 -19.36
CA GLU A 1120 -23.20 16.25 -19.04
C GLU A 1120 -22.76 17.71 -19.18
N GLY A 1121 -21.48 18.02 -18.89
CA GLY A 1121 -20.94 19.39 -18.91
C GLY A 1121 -20.87 20.09 -20.27
N GLY A 1122 -21.23 19.42 -21.38
CA GLY A 1122 -21.11 19.98 -22.74
C GLY A 1122 -22.39 20.57 -23.34
N ALA A 1123 -23.55 20.45 -22.68
CA ALA A 1123 -24.79 21.03 -23.17
C ALA A 1123 -24.97 22.50 -22.70
N GLY A 1124 -24.21 23.43 -23.31
CA GLY A 1124 -24.60 24.83 -23.40
C GLY A 1124 -24.07 25.81 -22.32
N GLY A 1125 -23.15 26.67 -22.76
CA GLY A 1125 -23.02 28.08 -22.38
C GLY A 1125 -23.31 28.55 -20.95
N ASN A 1126 -22.25 28.84 -20.21
CA ASN A 1126 -22.09 29.98 -19.29
C ASN A 1126 -23.38 30.53 -18.62
N SER A 1127 -23.95 29.81 -17.67
CA SER A 1127 -24.74 30.43 -16.60
C SER A 1127 -24.69 29.59 -15.33
N GLY A 1128 -24.17 30.19 -14.25
CA GLY A 1128 -24.12 29.57 -12.94
C GLY A 1128 -25.54 29.41 -12.38
N ARG A 1129 -26.07 28.20 -12.46
CA ARG A 1129 -27.10 27.60 -11.60
C ARG A 1129 -27.20 26.12 -11.96
N PRO A 1130 -27.16 25.18 -10.99
CA PRO A 1130 -27.39 23.78 -11.30
C PRO A 1130 -28.87 23.61 -11.70
N GLY A 1131 -29.11 23.15 -12.93
CA GLY A 1131 -30.41 22.67 -13.36
C GLY A 1131 -30.79 21.37 -12.63
N PRO A 1132 -32.08 21.00 -12.58
CA PRO A 1132 -32.50 19.78 -11.92
C PRO A 1132 -31.92 18.56 -12.66
N LYS A 1133 -31.35 17.61 -11.90
CA LYS A 1133 -30.90 16.30 -12.39
C LYS A 1133 -32.00 15.68 -13.26
N MET A 1134 -31.69 15.34 -14.52
CA MET A 1134 -32.64 14.69 -15.45
C MET A 1134 -32.91 13.22 -15.11
N TYR A 1135 -32.19 12.63 -14.16
CA TYR A 1135 -32.49 11.33 -13.59
C TYR A 1135 -32.75 11.48 -12.09
N GLY A 1136 -33.99 11.80 -11.76
CA GLY A 1136 -34.54 11.45 -10.45
C GLY A 1136 -35.03 10.02 -10.53
N GLU A 1137 -34.63 9.19 -9.57
CA GLU A 1137 -35.21 7.87 -9.29
C GLU A 1137 -36.74 8.00 -9.17
N ARG A 1138 -37.44 7.79 -10.27
CA ARG A 1138 -38.88 7.59 -10.38
C ARG A 1138 -39.10 7.10 -11.81
N ASP A 1139 -39.59 5.87 -11.94
CA ASP A 1139 -40.08 5.22 -13.17
C ASP A 1139 -39.35 3.91 -13.55
N TRP A 1140 -38.98 3.07 -12.57
CA TRP A 1140 -38.69 1.63 -12.81
C TRP A 1140 -39.69 0.69 -12.11
N GLU A 1141 -40.80 1.21 -11.59
CA GLU A 1141 -41.95 0.38 -11.19
C GLU A 1141 -42.95 0.35 -12.35
N ASN A 1142 -42.73 -0.57 -13.30
CA ASN A 1142 -43.60 -1.07 -14.39
C ASN A 1142 -42.63 -1.53 -15.49
N GLU A 1143 -42.59 -2.77 -15.97
CA GLU A 1143 -43.68 -3.67 -16.35
C GLU A 1143 -43.07 -5.04 -16.68
N GLU A 1144 -43.87 -6.09 -16.48
CA GLU A 1144 -43.77 -7.33 -17.26
C GLU A 1144 -43.93 -7.00 -18.76
N VAL A 1145 -42.91 -7.25 -19.60
CA VAL A 1145 -43.06 -7.65 -21.02
C VAL A 1145 -41.89 -8.52 -21.46
#